data_AF-A0A668VJB1-F1
#
_entry.id   AF-A0A668VJB1-F1
#
_cell.length_a   1.000
_cell.length_b   1.000
_cell.length_c   1.000
_cell.angle_alpha   90.00
_cell.angle_beta   90.00
_cell.angle_gamma   90.00
#
_symmetry.space_group_name_H-M   'P 1'
#
loop_
_entity.id
_entity.type
_entity.pdbx_description
1 polymer ?
#
loop_
_entity_poly.entity_id
_entity_poly.type
_entity_poly.pdbx_seq_one_letter_code
_entity_poly.pdbx_strand_id
1 'polypeptide(L)'
;MFNVQNIKTVLKVRFLLFNDVLWHLQVEELEEKLLDQTQEVERLRSELGATDLEKQLELLVVENERLKQELKSCRSSKLQKLDAAAETCSCSHCPHSQDVEALRREVSRWETQARQRERRLAELERELLEKSSRTEALQRQLDDSTRQLDDSRRQLEESRRRQGEAEQKLTLRLQECEEELARQAATPPRVKYVTQTVEVESADSQKAVAEMQVKNNALQEQLSAQRQLLRELETQLHESQRTCAQLRTQLLADRGRLCGLLSKAVGRRNSEVVRRLSKILVYEGEMERAQGQLEAEMQNLEEEKNRVIEEAFIRAESEMKAVHENLAGVRMNLLSLQPALRTLTSDYNCLKRQVQDFPFMLDKAITEAKQEICQVISEVSSTNQELLRKYKREMNLRKKCHNELVRLKGNIRVFCRVRPVSQEEQDSADAKTMLSFDSDDDAILYLSNKGKVMTFELDKVFPPHATQEEVFQEVQALITSCIDGYNVCIFAYGQTGSGKTYTMEGVADNPGINQRALRLLFSEVTEKAPDWDYKITVSMVEIYNETLRDLLGENPSDKLDIKMNPDGSGQLYVPGLTEITVQSPEDINKVFELGHVNRATACTNLNEHSSRSHALLIITVSGFNTATGNRTQGKLNLVDLAGSERIGKSGAEGSRLREAQCINKSLSALGDVINALRSKHSHVPFRNSRLTYLLQDSLSGDSKTLMMVQVSPLPSNMSESVCSLKFAQRVRSVELSSSSSRKHENSSTSSSPTHDSVELDSPPVTPVPLPISRASSAGSTLSSASRTPSSSRRRSQSQLSTGTRCSEVT
;
A
#
# COMPACT_ATOMS: atom_id res chain seq x y z
N MET A 1 4.90 57.37 -3.55
CA MET A 1 4.27 56.08 -3.18
C MET A 1 3.99 55.13 -4.36
N PHE A 2 4.09 55.54 -5.63
CA PHE A 2 3.62 54.73 -6.78
C PHE A 2 4.42 53.46 -7.15
N ASN A 3 5.59 53.20 -6.57
CA ASN A 3 6.47 52.10 -7.03
C ASN A 3 6.38 50.77 -6.24
N VAL A 4 5.72 50.75 -5.07
CA VAL A 4 5.71 49.54 -4.20
C VAL A 4 4.60 48.56 -4.59
N GLN A 5 3.46 49.05 -5.10
CA GLN A 5 2.33 48.22 -5.52
C GLN A 5 2.72 47.33 -6.73
N ASN A 6 3.31 47.93 -7.77
CA ASN A 6 3.72 47.21 -8.99
C ASN A 6 4.79 46.14 -8.70
N ILE A 7 5.75 46.41 -7.81
CA ILE A 7 6.76 45.42 -7.44
C ILE A 7 6.12 44.22 -6.72
N LYS A 8 5.12 44.43 -5.84
CA LYS A 8 4.37 43.33 -5.21
C LYS A 8 3.55 42.54 -6.23
N THR A 9 2.88 43.18 -7.19
CA THR A 9 2.11 42.48 -8.22
C THR A 9 3.01 41.67 -9.13
N VAL A 10 4.12 42.24 -9.61
CA VAL A 10 5.10 41.54 -10.46
C VAL A 10 5.77 40.38 -9.70
N LEU A 11 6.13 40.54 -8.43
CA LEU A 11 6.65 39.44 -7.62
C LEU A 11 5.61 38.34 -7.40
N LYS A 12 4.34 38.69 -7.18
CA LYS A 12 3.27 37.70 -6.96
C LYS A 12 2.94 36.92 -8.24
N VAL A 13 2.88 37.60 -9.40
CA VAL A 13 2.73 36.95 -10.71
C VAL A 13 3.95 36.08 -11.03
N ARG A 14 5.17 36.57 -10.76
CA ARG A 14 6.39 35.79 -10.99
C ARG A 14 6.53 34.59 -10.04
N PHE A 15 6.02 34.67 -8.80
CA PHE A 15 5.99 33.55 -7.85
C PHE A 15 4.91 32.52 -8.21
N LEU A 16 3.76 32.95 -8.74
CA LEU A 16 2.74 32.05 -9.26
C LEU A 16 3.21 31.34 -10.53
N LEU A 17 3.79 32.06 -11.50
CA LEU A 17 4.38 31.46 -12.70
C LEU A 17 5.57 30.53 -12.38
N PHE A 18 6.37 30.83 -11.35
CA PHE A 18 7.45 29.94 -10.92
C PHE A 18 6.92 28.67 -10.27
N ASN A 19 5.82 28.73 -9.50
CA ASN A 19 5.17 27.54 -8.97
C ASN A 19 4.43 26.74 -10.04
N ASP A 20 3.73 27.36 -10.99
CA ASP A 20 3.09 26.63 -12.11
C ASP A 20 4.16 25.90 -12.95
N VAL A 21 5.29 26.54 -13.27
CA VAL A 21 6.39 25.88 -14.00
C VAL A 21 7.07 24.79 -13.18
N LEU A 22 7.27 24.99 -11.87
CA LEU A 22 7.84 23.95 -11.00
C LEU A 22 6.89 22.76 -10.82
N TRP A 23 5.58 23.01 -10.76
CA TRP A 23 4.55 21.98 -10.65
C TRP A 23 4.37 21.23 -11.97
N HIS A 24 4.41 21.91 -13.12
CA HIS A 24 4.44 21.27 -14.43
C HIS A 24 5.69 20.41 -14.63
N LEU A 25 6.88 20.87 -14.24
CA LEU A 25 8.09 20.04 -14.28
C LEU A 25 8.02 18.83 -13.34
N GLN A 26 7.43 18.98 -12.15
CA GLN A 26 7.20 17.85 -11.24
C GLN A 26 6.14 16.87 -11.75
N VAL A 27 5.14 17.34 -12.49
CA VAL A 27 4.15 16.47 -13.15
C VAL A 27 4.74 15.78 -14.37
N GLU A 28 5.51 16.46 -15.21
CA GLU A 28 6.25 15.83 -16.33
C GLU A 28 7.25 14.78 -15.80
N GLU A 29 7.99 15.06 -14.72
CA GLU A 29 8.89 14.08 -14.08
C GLU A 29 8.14 12.90 -13.44
N LEU A 30 6.89 13.11 -12.98
CA LEU A 30 6.03 12.03 -12.47
C LEU A 30 5.36 11.23 -13.60
N GLU A 31 4.98 11.88 -14.70
CA GLU A 31 4.43 11.23 -15.89
C GLU A 31 5.51 10.40 -16.60
N GLU A 32 6.74 10.89 -16.69
CA GLU A 32 7.90 10.13 -17.22
C GLU A 32 8.21 8.92 -16.33
N LYS A 33 8.23 9.07 -15.00
CA LYS A 33 8.41 7.94 -14.06
C LYS A 33 7.24 6.95 -14.08
N LEU A 34 6.01 7.43 -14.28
CA LEU A 34 4.84 6.56 -14.42
C LEU A 34 4.89 5.80 -15.75
N LEU A 35 5.37 6.44 -16.82
CA LEU A 35 5.56 5.82 -18.13
C LEU A 35 6.67 4.75 -18.07
N ASP A 36 7.81 5.05 -17.45
CA ASP A 36 8.89 4.08 -17.20
C ASP A 36 8.41 2.91 -16.33
N GLN A 37 7.67 3.16 -15.25
CA GLN A 37 7.10 2.08 -14.44
C GLN A 37 6.04 1.27 -15.20
N THR A 38 5.25 1.90 -16.07
CA THR A 38 4.27 1.19 -16.91
C THR A 38 4.96 0.35 -17.98
N GLN A 39 6.00 0.89 -18.63
CA GLN A 39 6.82 0.14 -19.58
C GLN A 39 7.61 -0.97 -18.92
N GLU A 40 8.11 -0.79 -17.70
CA GLU A 40 8.77 -1.87 -16.94
C GLU A 40 7.76 -2.94 -16.49
N VAL A 41 6.53 -2.56 -16.11
CA VAL A 41 5.44 -3.52 -15.84
C VAL A 41 4.98 -4.25 -17.11
N GLU A 42 4.96 -3.60 -18.27
CA GLU A 42 4.68 -4.24 -19.57
C GLU A 42 5.83 -5.13 -20.04
N ARG A 43 7.09 -4.70 -19.83
CA ARG A 43 8.29 -5.52 -20.07
C ARG A 43 8.26 -6.76 -19.20
N LEU A 44 8.04 -6.62 -17.89
CA LEU A 44 7.84 -7.72 -16.95
C LEU A 44 6.64 -8.60 -17.33
N ARG A 45 5.53 -8.05 -17.84
CA ARG A 45 4.41 -8.86 -18.37
C ARG A 45 4.75 -9.62 -19.65
N SER A 46 5.67 -9.12 -20.48
CA SER A 46 6.12 -9.80 -21.70
C SER A 46 7.22 -10.84 -21.44
N GLU A 47 8.09 -10.59 -20.45
CA GLU A 47 9.17 -11.50 -20.02
C GLU A 47 8.63 -12.60 -19.11
N LEU A 48 7.66 -12.29 -18.22
CA LEU A 48 6.87 -13.28 -17.46
C LEU A 48 5.56 -13.63 -18.21
N GLY A 49 5.68 -14.20 -19.41
CA GLY A 49 4.51 -14.70 -20.15
C GLY A 49 3.79 -15.83 -19.39
N ALA A 50 2.55 -15.57 -18.96
CA ALA A 50 1.73 -16.37 -18.03
C ALA A 50 2.39 -16.60 -16.65
N THR A 51 1.69 -16.26 -15.57
CA THR A 51 2.31 -16.22 -14.24
C THR A 51 2.77 -17.61 -13.80
N ASP A 52 3.90 -17.69 -13.08
CA ASP A 52 4.42 -19.00 -12.63
C ASP A 52 3.43 -19.76 -11.73
N LEU A 53 2.51 -19.06 -11.05
CA LEU A 53 1.40 -19.71 -10.35
C LEU A 53 0.43 -20.41 -11.30
N GLU A 54 0.08 -19.82 -12.44
CA GLU A 54 -0.82 -20.44 -13.43
C GLU A 54 -0.15 -21.66 -14.06
N LYS A 55 1.14 -21.56 -14.43
CA LYS A 55 1.91 -22.71 -14.93
C LYS A 55 2.11 -23.80 -13.88
N GLN A 56 2.36 -23.44 -12.62
CA GLN A 56 2.41 -24.42 -11.53
C GLN A 56 1.05 -25.06 -11.28
N LEU A 57 -0.05 -24.32 -11.40
CA LEU A 57 -1.40 -24.86 -11.29
C LEU A 57 -1.70 -25.83 -12.43
N GLU A 58 -1.37 -25.50 -13.68
CA GLU A 58 -1.51 -26.40 -14.83
C GLU A 58 -0.64 -27.67 -14.68
N LEU A 59 0.63 -27.52 -14.26
CA LEU A 59 1.51 -28.67 -13.97
C LEU A 59 0.96 -29.54 -12.85
N LEU A 60 0.43 -28.96 -11.76
CA LEU A 60 -0.19 -29.70 -10.67
C LEU A 60 -1.50 -30.36 -11.08
N VAL A 61 -2.27 -29.78 -12.01
CA VAL A 61 -3.48 -30.39 -12.59
C VAL A 61 -3.11 -31.57 -13.49
N VAL A 62 -2.08 -31.43 -14.34
CA VAL A 62 -1.57 -32.50 -15.20
C VAL A 62 -0.99 -33.66 -14.37
N GLU A 63 -0.19 -33.36 -13.35
CA GLU A 63 0.35 -34.39 -12.45
C GLU A 63 -0.76 -35.06 -11.62
N ASN A 64 -1.80 -34.33 -11.20
CA ASN A 64 -2.99 -34.94 -10.57
C ASN A 64 -3.76 -35.86 -11.51
N GLU A 65 -3.98 -35.49 -12.78
CA GLU A 65 -4.63 -36.38 -13.74
C GLU A 65 -3.77 -37.61 -14.06
N ARG A 66 -2.45 -37.45 -14.17
CA ARG A 66 -1.51 -38.57 -14.29
C ARG A 66 -1.60 -39.50 -13.08
N LEU A 67 -1.56 -38.98 -11.85
CA LEU A 67 -1.71 -39.77 -10.62
C LEU A 67 -3.08 -40.47 -10.55
N LYS A 68 -4.17 -39.84 -10.99
CA LYS A 68 -5.49 -40.49 -11.12
C LYS A 68 -5.47 -41.63 -12.14
N GLN A 69 -4.75 -41.50 -13.25
CA GLN A 69 -4.59 -42.57 -14.26
C GLN A 69 -3.74 -43.73 -13.73
N GLU A 70 -2.60 -43.44 -13.08
CA GLU A 70 -1.76 -44.44 -12.42
C GLU A 70 -2.53 -45.19 -11.32
N LEU A 71 -3.35 -44.49 -10.53
CA LEU A 71 -4.17 -45.10 -9.49
C LEU A 71 -5.33 -45.93 -10.05
N LYS A 72 -5.94 -45.53 -11.19
CA LYS A 72 -6.88 -46.37 -11.95
C LYS A 72 -6.22 -47.63 -12.50
N SER A 73 -5.02 -47.52 -13.08
CA SER A 73 -4.22 -48.64 -13.60
C SER A 73 -3.79 -49.63 -12.49
N CYS A 74 -3.37 -49.09 -11.34
CA CYS A 74 -3.05 -49.90 -10.17
C CYS A 74 -4.30 -50.60 -9.61
N ARG A 75 -5.47 -49.93 -9.60
CA ARG A 75 -6.75 -50.51 -9.17
C ARG A 75 -7.21 -51.64 -10.08
N SER A 76 -7.12 -51.51 -11.41
CA SER A 76 -7.45 -52.60 -12.34
C SER A 76 -6.47 -53.78 -12.22
N SER A 77 -5.16 -53.51 -12.15
CA SER A 77 -4.11 -54.53 -12.01
C SER A 77 -4.17 -55.30 -10.68
N LYS A 78 -4.52 -54.64 -9.56
CA LYS A 78 -4.68 -55.30 -8.26
C LYS A 78 -6.04 -55.99 -8.08
N LEU A 79 -7.16 -55.45 -8.57
CA LEU A 79 -8.44 -56.17 -8.50
C LEU A 79 -8.42 -57.45 -9.34
N GLN A 80 -7.92 -57.41 -10.59
CA GLN A 80 -7.83 -58.61 -11.42
C GLN A 80 -6.99 -59.73 -10.79
N LYS A 81 -5.95 -59.38 -10.02
CA LYS A 81 -5.13 -60.36 -9.27
C LYS A 81 -5.80 -60.86 -7.99
N LEU A 82 -6.66 -60.06 -7.36
CA LEU A 82 -7.40 -60.45 -6.16
C LEU A 82 -8.63 -61.32 -6.49
N ASP A 83 -9.34 -61.03 -7.57
CA ASP A 83 -10.47 -61.85 -8.03
C ASP A 83 -9.98 -63.20 -8.57
N ALA A 84 -8.88 -63.23 -9.34
CA ALA A 84 -8.23 -64.48 -9.76
C ALA A 84 -7.70 -65.34 -8.60
N ALA A 85 -7.31 -64.73 -7.48
CA ALA A 85 -6.92 -65.46 -6.27
C ALA A 85 -8.15 -66.00 -5.50
N ALA A 86 -9.28 -65.29 -5.53
CA ALA A 86 -10.51 -65.68 -4.82
C ALA A 86 -11.17 -66.94 -5.40
N GLU A 87 -11.05 -67.20 -6.71
CA GLU A 87 -11.61 -68.40 -7.35
C GLU A 87 -10.85 -69.70 -7.02
N THR A 88 -9.67 -69.63 -6.40
CA THR A 88 -8.79 -70.81 -6.19
C THR A 88 -8.77 -71.40 -4.78
N CYS A 89 -9.55 -70.87 -3.82
CA CYS A 89 -9.56 -71.39 -2.44
C CYS A 89 -10.96 -71.60 -1.84
N SER A 90 -11.42 -72.85 -1.82
CA SER A 90 -12.72 -73.26 -1.29
C SER A 90 -12.70 -73.63 0.21
N CYS A 91 -11.98 -72.89 1.05
CA CYS A 91 -11.91 -73.16 2.49
C CYS A 91 -12.40 -71.97 3.33
N SER A 92 -13.27 -72.23 4.29
CA SER A 92 -14.01 -71.19 5.01
C SER A 92 -13.28 -70.59 6.22
N HIS A 93 -12.19 -71.21 6.70
CA HIS A 93 -11.40 -70.77 7.86
C HIS A 93 -9.90 -71.05 7.64
N CYS A 94 -9.19 -70.17 6.92
CA CYS A 94 -7.72 -70.15 6.89
C CYS A 94 -7.18 -68.72 7.09
N PRO A 95 -5.90 -68.55 7.46
CA PRO A 95 -5.29 -67.23 7.68
C PRO A 95 -5.47 -66.28 6.50
N HIS A 96 -5.27 -66.77 5.27
CA HIS A 96 -5.45 -65.98 4.04
C HIS A 96 -6.86 -65.39 3.89
N SER A 97 -7.91 -66.03 4.42
CA SER A 97 -9.27 -65.47 4.41
C SER A 97 -9.38 -64.27 5.36
N GLN A 98 -8.74 -64.35 6.54
CA GLN A 98 -8.69 -63.25 7.51
C GLN A 98 -7.83 -62.09 7.00
N ASP A 99 -6.72 -62.39 6.32
CA ASP A 99 -5.85 -61.38 5.68
C ASP A 99 -6.57 -60.69 4.51
N VAL A 100 -7.31 -61.44 3.69
CA VAL A 100 -8.16 -60.88 2.62
C VAL A 100 -9.27 -59.99 3.21
N GLU A 101 -9.90 -60.37 4.31
CA GLU A 101 -10.85 -59.49 5.00
C GLU A 101 -10.19 -58.25 5.62
N ALA A 102 -8.99 -58.39 6.20
CA ALA A 102 -8.24 -57.26 6.77
C ALA A 102 -7.86 -56.25 5.67
N LEU A 103 -7.36 -56.74 4.54
CA LEU A 103 -7.09 -55.94 3.34
C LEU A 103 -8.36 -55.30 2.77
N ARG A 104 -9.50 -56.01 2.71
CA ARG A 104 -10.80 -55.43 2.32
C ARG A 104 -11.24 -54.31 3.29
N ARG A 105 -11.01 -54.47 4.61
CA ARG A 105 -11.26 -53.43 5.62
C ARG A 105 -10.31 -52.24 5.48
N GLU A 106 -9.08 -52.42 5.02
CA GLU A 106 -8.15 -51.33 4.71
C GLU A 106 -8.48 -50.60 3.43
N VAL A 107 -8.78 -51.32 2.34
CA VAL A 107 -9.25 -50.72 1.09
C VAL A 107 -10.52 -49.89 1.33
N SER A 108 -11.47 -50.38 2.14
CA SER A 108 -12.66 -49.60 2.53
C SER A 108 -12.34 -48.33 3.33
N ARG A 109 -11.34 -48.38 4.23
CA ARG A 109 -10.83 -47.19 4.96
C ARG A 109 -10.15 -46.18 4.01
N TRP A 110 -9.37 -46.65 3.04
CA TRP A 110 -8.74 -45.79 2.04
C TRP A 110 -9.76 -45.19 1.07
N GLU A 111 -10.76 -45.96 0.62
CA GLU A 111 -11.85 -45.45 -0.22
C GLU A 111 -12.70 -44.39 0.49
N THR A 112 -12.98 -44.56 1.79
CA THR A 112 -13.72 -43.55 2.56
C THR A 112 -12.90 -42.27 2.77
N GLN A 113 -11.59 -42.36 3.04
CA GLN A 113 -10.72 -41.19 3.05
C GLN A 113 -10.59 -40.51 1.68
N ALA A 114 -10.51 -41.27 0.59
CA ALA A 114 -10.45 -40.72 -0.77
C ALA A 114 -11.72 -39.91 -1.09
N ARG A 115 -12.91 -40.48 -0.84
CA ARG A 115 -14.20 -39.77 -0.99
C ARG A 115 -14.30 -38.53 -0.10
N GLN A 116 -13.67 -38.53 1.08
CA GLN A 116 -13.64 -37.35 1.95
C GLN A 116 -12.72 -36.24 1.41
N ARG A 117 -11.58 -36.61 0.81
CA ARG A 117 -10.68 -35.67 0.11
C ARG A 117 -11.34 -35.10 -1.15
N GLU A 118 -12.00 -35.92 -1.96
CA GLU A 118 -12.76 -35.50 -3.14
C GLU A 118 -13.85 -34.47 -2.80
N ARG A 119 -14.63 -34.71 -1.73
CA ARG A 119 -15.63 -33.72 -1.26
C ARG A 119 -15.00 -32.39 -0.86
N ARG A 120 -13.86 -32.43 -0.16
CA ARG A 120 -13.16 -31.22 0.30
C ARG A 120 -12.52 -30.45 -0.86
N LEU A 121 -12.06 -31.14 -1.91
CA LEU A 121 -11.62 -30.51 -3.15
C LEU A 121 -12.79 -29.80 -3.85
N ALA A 122 -13.93 -30.48 -4.05
CA ALA A 122 -15.12 -29.87 -4.65
C ALA A 122 -15.66 -28.66 -3.86
N GLU A 123 -15.52 -28.68 -2.53
CA GLU A 123 -15.89 -27.55 -1.68
C GLU A 123 -14.95 -26.35 -1.86
N LEU A 124 -13.63 -26.59 -1.93
CA LEU A 124 -12.61 -25.56 -2.22
C LEU A 124 -12.70 -25.02 -3.65
N GLU A 125 -12.99 -25.86 -4.64
CA GLU A 125 -13.22 -25.44 -6.04
C GLU A 125 -14.41 -24.48 -6.13
N ARG A 126 -15.48 -24.75 -5.39
CA ARG A 126 -16.65 -23.86 -5.30
C ARG A 126 -16.31 -22.54 -4.61
N GLU A 127 -15.56 -22.57 -3.50
CA GLU A 127 -15.09 -21.34 -2.85
C GLU A 127 -14.19 -20.51 -3.77
N LEU A 128 -13.28 -21.15 -4.51
CA LEU A 128 -12.41 -20.47 -5.49
C LEU A 128 -13.22 -19.79 -6.59
N LEU A 129 -14.24 -20.48 -7.14
CA LEU A 129 -15.13 -19.92 -8.15
C LEU A 129 -15.92 -18.70 -7.62
N GLU A 130 -16.46 -18.80 -6.40
CA GLU A 130 -17.17 -17.68 -5.76
C GLU A 130 -16.24 -16.48 -5.55
N LYS A 131 -15.03 -16.71 -5.03
CA LYS A 131 -14.01 -15.66 -4.84
C LYS A 131 -13.61 -15.02 -6.17
N SER A 132 -13.36 -15.83 -7.22
CA SER A 132 -13.01 -15.35 -8.56
C SER A 132 -14.09 -14.42 -9.13
N SER A 133 -15.36 -14.84 -9.08
CA SER A 133 -16.49 -14.02 -9.54
C SER A 133 -16.63 -12.70 -8.77
N ARG A 134 -16.26 -12.71 -7.48
CA ARG A 134 -16.29 -11.52 -6.61
C ARG A 134 -15.14 -10.57 -6.91
N THR A 135 -13.94 -11.07 -7.23
CA THR A 135 -12.84 -10.23 -7.74
C THR A 135 -13.19 -9.62 -9.10
N GLU A 136 -13.79 -10.36 -10.03
CA GLU A 136 -14.26 -9.77 -11.30
C GLU A 136 -15.32 -8.67 -11.10
N ALA A 137 -16.25 -8.87 -10.18
CA ALA A 137 -17.27 -7.86 -9.86
C ALA A 137 -16.66 -6.58 -9.28
N LEU A 138 -15.68 -6.72 -8.37
CA LEU A 138 -14.94 -5.59 -7.82
C LEU A 138 -14.08 -4.88 -8.87
N GLN A 139 -13.45 -5.64 -9.78
CA GLN A 139 -12.69 -5.09 -10.91
C GLN A 139 -13.59 -4.20 -11.80
N ARG A 140 -14.78 -4.70 -12.17
CA ARG A 140 -15.76 -3.93 -12.97
C ARG A 140 -16.25 -2.67 -12.22
N GLN A 141 -16.48 -2.75 -10.91
CA GLN A 141 -16.82 -1.56 -10.11
C GLN A 141 -15.68 -0.54 -10.06
N LEU A 142 -14.43 -0.98 -10.02
CA LEU A 142 -13.26 -0.09 -10.03
C LEU A 142 -13.10 0.60 -11.39
N ASP A 143 -13.29 -0.14 -12.49
CA ASP A 143 -13.23 0.39 -13.86
C ASP A 143 -14.31 1.46 -14.09
N ASP A 144 -15.56 1.19 -13.66
CA ASP A 144 -16.65 2.18 -13.78
C ASP A 144 -16.46 3.38 -12.85
N SER A 145 -15.88 3.20 -11.66
CA SER A 145 -15.54 4.31 -10.75
C SER A 145 -14.44 5.20 -11.34
N THR A 146 -13.42 4.61 -11.96
CA THR A 146 -12.35 5.32 -12.66
C THR A 146 -12.91 6.13 -13.83
N ARG A 147 -13.81 5.55 -14.64
CA ARG A 147 -14.49 6.27 -15.73
C ARG A 147 -15.32 7.46 -15.22
N GLN A 148 -16.05 7.30 -14.12
CA GLN A 148 -16.81 8.40 -13.51
C GLN A 148 -15.90 9.53 -12.99
N LEU A 149 -14.71 9.18 -12.46
CA LEU A 149 -13.72 10.17 -12.05
C LEU A 149 -13.12 10.91 -13.26
N ASP A 150 -12.79 10.23 -14.35
CA ASP A 150 -12.28 10.86 -15.58
C ASP A 150 -13.31 11.79 -16.24
N ASP A 151 -14.57 11.38 -16.32
CA ASP A 151 -15.63 12.25 -16.85
C ASP A 151 -15.89 13.45 -15.93
N SER A 152 -15.82 13.27 -14.61
CA SER A 152 -15.89 14.38 -13.63
C SER A 152 -14.71 15.34 -13.78
N ARG A 153 -13.50 14.82 -14.05
CA ARG A 153 -12.29 15.60 -14.29
C ARG A 153 -12.42 16.44 -15.55
N ARG A 154 -12.90 15.85 -16.65
CA ARG A 154 -13.19 16.56 -17.91
C ARG A 154 -14.22 17.68 -17.71
N GLN A 155 -15.29 17.44 -16.96
CA GLN A 155 -16.29 18.48 -16.65
C GLN A 155 -15.70 19.64 -15.84
N LEU A 156 -14.81 19.34 -14.87
CA LEU A 156 -14.09 20.37 -14.11
C LEU A 156 -13.12 21.17 -14.98
N GLU A 157 -12.36 20.51 -15.86
CA GLU A 157 -11.47 21.14 -16.84
C GLU A 157 -12.26 22.07 -17.79
N GLU A 158 -13.40 21.62 -18.32
CA GLU A 158 -14.26 22.43 -19.18
C GLU A 158 -14.87 23.63 -18.45
N SER A 159 -15.30 23.44 -17.21
CA SER A 159 -15.88 24.50 -16.37
C SER A 159 -14.82 25.56 -16.02
N ARG A 160 -13.59 25.13 -15.68
CA ARG A 160 -12.43 26.02 -15.46
C ARG A 160 -12.07 26.79 -16.74
N ARG A 161 -12.14 26.16 -17.91
CA ARG A 161 -11.93 26.81 -19.22
C ARG A 161 -12.96 27.93 -19.45
N ARG A 162 -14.25 27.65 -19.23
CA ARG A 162 -15.34 28.63 -19.34
C ARG A 162 -15.23 29.77 -18.32
N GLN A 163 -14.77 29.49 -17.10
CA GLN A 163 -14.51 30.51 -16.09
C GLN A 163 -13.38 31.46 -16.53
N GLY A 164 -12.27 30.93 -17.07
CA GLY A 164 -11.17 31.75 -17.60
C GLY A 164 -11.59 32.63 -18.78
N GLU A 165 -12.40 32.09 -19.71
CA GLU A 165 -12.99 32.88 -20.81
C GLU A 165 -13.91 33.99 -20.29
N ALA A 166 -14.69 33.73 -19.23
CA ALA A 166 -15.56 34.72 -18.59
C ALA A 166 -14.76 35.81 -17.87
N GLU A 167 -13.71 35.46 -17.12
CA GLU A 167 -12.84 36.42 -16.41
C GLU A 167 -12.10 37.34 -17.37
N GLN A 168 -11.55 36.82 -18.49
CA GLN A 168 -10.95 37.66 -19.54
C GLN A 168 -11.97 38.66 -20.10
N LYS A 169 -13.20 38.20 -20.39
CA LYS A 169 -14.27 39.05 -20.93
C LYS A 169 -14.73 40.11 -19.93
N LEU A 170 -14.72 39.81 -18.63
CA LEU A 170 -15.06 40.76 -17.57
C LEU A 170 -13.93 41.78 -17.33
N THR A 171 -12.68 41.36 -17.46
CA THR A 171 -11.49 42.22 -17.38
C THR A 171 -11.46 43.25 -18.51
N LEU A 172 -11.75 42.83 -19.75
CA LEU A 172 -11.87 43.75 -20.90
C LEU A 172 -12.97 44.80 -20.68
N ARG A 173 -14.15 44.41 -20.20
CA ARG A 173 -15.25 45.35 -19.91
C ARG A 173 -14.96 46.28 -18.74
N LEU A 174 -14.14 45.86 -17.76
CA LEU A 174 -13.66 46.74 -16.70
C LEU A 174 -12.72 47.81 -17.25
N GLN A 175 -11.79 47.47 -18.14
CA GLN A 175 -10.94 48.46 -18.82
C GLN A 175 -11.75 49.44 -19.66
N GLU A 176 -12.75 48.98 -20.42
CA GLU A 176 -13.68 49.85 -21.16
C GLU A 176 -14.41 50.84 -20.23
N CYS A 177 -14.98 50.35 -19.12
CA CYS A 177 -15.65 51.20 -18.12
C CYS A 177 -14.69 52.18 -17.42
N GLU A 178 -13.46 51.78 -17.13
CA GLU A 178 -12.44 52.67 -16.53
C GLU A 178 -12.02 53.78 -17.50
N GLU A 179 -11.90 53.49 -18.79
CA GLU A 179 -11.68 54.51 -19.83
C GLU A 179 -12.87 55.48 -19.97
N GLU A 180 -14.12 54.99 -19.91
CA GLU A 180 -15.30 55.84 -19.96
C GLU A 180 -15.43 56.74 -18.72
N LEU A 181 -15.15 56.21 -17.52
CA LEU A 181 -15.10 56.98 -16.28
C LEU A 181 -13.99 58.05 -16.33
N ALA A 182 -12.82 57.72 -16.87
CA ALA A 182 -11.73 58.69 -17.08
C ALA A 182 -12.12 59.80 -18.07
N ARG A 183 -12.87 59.49 -19.13
CA ARG A 183 -13.40 60.49 -20.08
C ARG A 183 -14.47 61.38 -19.43
N GLN A 184 -15.37 60.84 -18.63
CA GLN A 184 -16.40 61.64 -17.94
C GLN A 184 -15.80 62.57 -16.88
N ALA A 185 -14.78 62.09 -16.14
CA ALA A 185 -14.06 62.87 -15.12
C ALA A 185 -13.28 64.08 -15.67
N ALA A 186 -13.06 64.17 -16.98
CA ALA A 186 -12.40 65.31 -17.63
C ALA A 186 -13.32 66.54 -17.82
N THR A 187 -14.60 66.48 -17.41
CA THR A 187 -15.59 67.54 -17.63
C THR A 187 -15.68 68.51 -16.43
N PRO A 188 -15.37 69.82 -16.57
CA PRO A 188 -15.30 70.73 -15.43
C PRO A 188 -16.69 71.23 -14.95
N PRO A 189 -16.94 71.33 -13.63
CA PRO A 189 -18.22 71.81 -13.11
C PRO A 189 -18.35 73.34 -13.14
N ARG A 190 -19.56 73.84 -13.40
CA ARG A 190 -19.94 75.27 -13.34
C ARG A 190 -21.11 75.52 -12.38
N VAL A 191 -20.83 75.73 -11.09
CA VAL A 191 -21.63 76.62 -10.22
C VAL A 191 -20.70 77.25 -9.18
N LYS A 192 -20.77 78.57 -9.00
CA LYS A 192 -20.21 79.27 -7.82
C LYS A 192 -21.32 79.48 -6.80
N TYR A 193 -21.10 79.08 -5.56
CA TYR A 193 -21.84 79.57 -4.39
C TYR A 193 -21.03 80.68 -3.70
N VAL A 194 -21.72 81.69 -3.18
CA VAL A 194 -21.17 82.73 -2.30
C VAL A 194 -22.20 82.97 -1.19
N THR A 195 -21.75 83.06 0.06
CA THR A 195 -22.57 83.27 1.25
C THR A 195 -21.91 84.28 2.19
N GLN A 196 -22.65 85.30 2.60
CA GLN A 196 -22.53 86.13 3.83
C GLN A 196 -23.79 87.05 3.85
N THR A 197 -24.73 86.96 4.82
CA THR A 197 -24.78 87.61 6.16
C THR A 197 -24.78 89.15 6.13
N VAL A 198 -25.62 89.93 6.84
CA VAL A 198 -26.70 89.64 7.82
C VAL A 198 -27.51 90.94 8.13
N GLU A 199 -28.81 90.83 8.45
CA GLU A 199 -29.72 91.80 9.15
C GLU A 199 -29.85 93.26 8.56
N VAL A 200 -30.75 94.18 8.95
CA VAL A 200 -31.61 94.40 10.15
C VAL A 200 -32.89 95.21 9.75
N GLU A 201 -34.06 94.96 10.38
CA GLU A 201 -35.25 95.87 10.57
C GLU A 201 -35.99 96.48 9.34
N SER A 202 -37.27 96.96 9.37
CA SER A 202 -38.40 96.88 10.33
C SER A 202 -39.75 97.23 9.63
N ALA A 203 -40.85 96.62 10.11
CA ALA A 203 -42.27 97.02 10.12
C ALA A 203 -43.04 97.65 8.92
N ASP A 204 -42.46 98.43 8.00
CA ASP A 204 -43.25 99.35 7.13
C ASP A 204 -43.48 98.89 5.68
N SER A 205 -44.02 97.68 5.48
CA SER A 205 -44.41 97.21 4.12
C SER A 205 -45.72 96.42 4.02
N GLN A 206 -46.58 96.48 5.05
CA GLN A 206 -47.98 96.02 4.97
C GLN A 206 -48.99 97.11 4.52
N LYS A 207 -48.52 98.28 4.03
CA LYS A 207 -49.40 99.40 3.61
C LYS A 207 -49.42 99.73 2.11
N ALA A 208 -48.39 99.34 1.35
CA ALA A 208 -48.20 99.81 -0.04
C ALA A 208 -49.15 99.20 -1.10
N VAL A 209 -50.04 98.28 -0.74
CA VAL A 209 -51.06 97.70 -1.65
C VAL A 209 -52.48 98.22 -1.36
N ALA A 210 -52.75 98.74 -0.16
CA ALA A 210 -54.03 99.34 0.18
C ALA A 210 -54.23 100.73 -0.47
N GLU A 211 -53.16 101.48 -0.72
CA GLU A 211 -53.25 102.86 -1.23
C GLU A 211 -53.54 102.96 -2.74
N MET A 212 -53.35 101.88 -3.50
CA MET A 212 -53.81 101.81 -4.90
C MET A 212 -55.34 101.60 -5.03
N GLN A 213 -56.04 101.25 -3.95
CA GLN A 213 -57.50 101.29 -3.89
C GLN A 213 -58.04 102.67 -3.44
N VAL A 214 -57.20 103.53 -2.84
CA VAL A 214 -57.56 104.93 -2.51
C VAL A 214 -57.45 105.85 -3.74
N LYS A 215 -56.49 105.60 -4.65
CA LYS A 215 -56.34 106.39 -5.89
C LYS A 215 -57.49 106.26 -6.89
N ASN A 216 -58.37 105.26 -6.75
CA ASN A 216 -59.59 105.18 -7.55
C ASN A 216 -60.74 106.06 -6.99
N ASN A 217 -60.70 106.38 -5.69
CA ASN A 217 -61.64 107.32 -5.06
C ASN A 217 -61.23 108.80 -5.28
N ALA A 218 -59.92 109.07 -5.45
CA ALA A 218 -59.41 110.42 -5.69
C ALA A 218 -59.87 111.06 -7.02
N LEU A 219 -60.27 110.25 -8.01
CA LEU A 219 -60.87 110.74 -9.26
C LEU A 219 -62.36 111.14 -9.10
N GLN A 220 -63.01 110.76 -8.01
CA GLN A 220 -64.37 111.22 -7.68
C GLN A 220 -64.41 112.57 -6.94
N GLU A 221 -63.29 113.05 -6.39
CA GLU A 221 -63.21 114.38 -5.77
C GLU A 221 -62.82 115.51 -6.75
N GLN A 222 -62.26 115.21 -7.93
CA GLN A 222 -62.07 116.24 -8.97
C GLN A 222 -63.38 116.80 -9.54
N LEU A 223 -64.53 116.14 -9.30
CA LEU A 223 -65.85 116.64 -9.72
C LEU A 223 -66.52 117.58 -8.69
N SER A 224 -65.99 117.70 -7.47
CA SER A 224 -66.53 118.60 -6.43
C SER A 224 -65.95 120.01 -6.52
N ALA A 225 -64.70 120.16 -6.95
CA ALA A 225 -64.01 121.44 -7.11
C ALA A 225 -64.66 122.38 -8.17
N GLN A 226 -65.31 121.84 -9.21
CA GLN A 226 -66.06 122.64 -10.19
C GLN A 226 -67.41 123.18 -9.67
N ARG A 227 -67.85 122.80 -8.46
CA ARG A 227 -69.13 123.27 -7.86
C ARG A 227 -68.97 124.43 -6.88
N GLN A 228 -67.73 124.89 -6.63
CA GLN A 228 -67.47 126.00 -5.72
C GLN A 228 -67.23 127.33 -6.45
N LEU A 229 -66.61 127.31 -7.64
CA LEU A 229 -66.36 128.51 -8.46
C LEU A 229 -67.63 129.14 -9.07
N LEU A 230 -68.74 128.38 -9.18
CA LEU A 230 -70.04 128.92 -9.63
C LEU A 230 -70.82 129.66 -8.52
N ARG A 231 -70.46 129.47 -7.25
CA ARG A 231 -71.10 130.15 -6.11
C ARG A 231 -70.55 131.55 -5.86
N GLU A 232 -69.37 131.87 -6.40
CA GLU A 232 -68.77 133.21 -6.39
C GLU A 232 -69.41 134.18 -7.42
N LEU A 233 -70.21 133.66 -8.36
CA LEU A 233 -70.90 134.46 -9.41
C LEU A 233 -72.39 134.72 -9.08
N GLU A 234 -73.06 133.83 -8.34
CA GLU A 234 -74.45 134.07 -7.89
C GLU A 234 -74.54 135.13 -6.77
N THR A 235 -73.46 135.35 -6.01
CA THR A 235 -73.36 136.46 -5.05
C THR A 235 -73.39 137.84 -5.72
N GLN A 236 -73.12 137.94 -7.03
CA GLN A 236 -73.34 139.17 -7.81
C GLN A 236 -74.80 139.33 -8.29
N LEU A 237 -75.61 138.26 -8.30
CA LEU A 237 -77.03 138.35 -8.68
C LEU A 237 -77.93 138.83 -7.52
N HIS A 238 -77.44 138.79 -6.28
CA HIS A 238 -78.15 139.32 -5.12
C HIS A 238 -78.37 140.85 -5.14
N GLU A 239 -77.66 141.62 -5.97
CA GLU A 239 -78.01 143.03 -6.23
C GLU A 239 -79.27 143.21 -7.10
N SER A 240 -79.63 142.21 -7.92
CA SER A 240 -80.84 142.22 -8.77
C SER A 240 -82.15 142.08 -7.97
N GLN A 241 -82.08 141.66 -6.71
CA GLN A 241 -83.25 141.53 -5.83
C GLN A 241 -83.94 142.86 -5.48
N ARG A 242 -83.41 144.04 -5.89
CA ARG A 242 -84.02 145.34 -5.60
C ARG A 242 -85.09 145.79 -6.61
N THR A 243 -85.13 145.28 -7.85
CA THR A 243 -85.98 145.86 -8.92
C THR A 243 -87.34 145.21 -9.11
N CYS A 244 -87.49 143.89 -8.93
CA CYS A 244 -88.76 143.21 -9.27
C CYS A 244 -89.79 143.15 -8.12
N ALA A 245 -89.57 143.90 -7.04
CA ALA A 245 -90.57 144.14 -5.99
C ALA A 245 -91.83 144.92 -6.48
N GLN A 246 -91.82 145.41 -7.74
CA GLN A 246 -92.89 146.25 -8.30
C GLN A 246 -93.99 145.50 -9.06
N LEU A 247 -93.82 144.23 -9.48
CA LEU A 247 -94.82 143.49 -10.26
C LEU A 247 -95.78 142.61 -9.44
N ARG A 248 -95.80 142.76 -8.10
CA ARG A 248 -96.67 141.99 -7.19
C ARG A 248 -98.16 142.39 -7.25
N THR A 249 -98.52 143.35 -8.09
CA THR A 249 -99.83 144.07 -8.05
C THR A 249 -100.60 144.02 -9.37
N GLN A 250 -100.29 143.10 -10.30
CA GLN A 250 -101.10 142.90 -11.52
C GLN A 250 -101.71 141.49 -11.61
N LEU A 251 -102.49 141.22 -10.56
CA LEU A 251 -103.83 140.63 -10.57
C LEU A 251 -104.04 139.30 -11.35
N LEU A 252 -104.54 138.24 -10.72
CA LEU A 252 -105.90 138.14 -10.13
C LEU A 252 -107.08 138.51 -11.06
N ALA A 253 -106.84 138.85 -12.34
CA ALA A 253 -107.89 139.30 -13.27
C ALA A 253 -108.34 138.22 -14.28
N ASP A 254 -107.43 137.41 -14.84
CA ASP A 254 -107.76 136.53 -15.98
C ASP A 254 -108.11 135.07 -15.65
N ARG A 255 -108.31 134.74 -14.36
CA ARG A 255 -108.83 133.43 -13.93
C ARG A 255 -110.27 133.14 -14.44
N GLY A 256 -110.95 134.13 -15.02
CA GLY A 256 -112.33 133.99 -15.49
C GLY A 256 -112.52 133.66 -16.98
N ARG A 257 -111.48 133.73 -17.84
CA ARG A 257 -111.75 134.04 -19.27
C ARG A 257 -111.68 132.92 -20.32
N LEU A 258 -110.99 131.78 -20.11
CA LEU A 258 -110.63 130.94 -21.27
C LEU A 258 -110.66 129.40 -21.12
N CYS A 259 -111.62 128.86 -20.37
CA CYS A 259 -112.04 127.45 -20.53
C CYS A 259 -112.61 127.11 -21.93
N GLY A 260 -112.78 128.08 -22.84
CA GLY A 260 -113.37 127.89 -24.17
C GLY A 260 -112.43 127.36 -25.27
N LEU A 261 -111.09 127.48 -25.15
CA LEU A 261 -110.17 127.12 -26.24
C LEU A 261 -109.72 125.65 -26.27
N LEU A 262 -109.94 124.89 -25.19
CA LEU A 262 -109.43 123.51 -25.05
C LEU A 262 -109.98 122.50 -26.06
N SER A 263 -111.14 122.75 -26.67
CA SER A 263 -111.82 121.79 -27.55
C SER A 263 -111.19 121.64 -28.94
N LYS A 264 -110.63 122.69 -29.55
CA LYS A 264 -110.22 122.67 -30.97
C LYS A 264 -108.79 122.19 -31.24
N ALA A 265 -107.93 122.06 -30.23
CA ALA A 265 -106.53 121.68 -30.42
C ALA A 265 -106.29 120.16 -30.54
N VAL A 266 -107.15 119.34 -29.94
CA VAL A 266 -106.94 117.88 -29.84
C VAL A 266 -107.00 117.17 -31.20
N GLY A 267 -107.88 117.61 -32.10
CA GLY A 267 -108.17 116.91 -33.36
C GLY A 267 -106.98 116.78 -34.35
N ARG A 268 -105.97 117.67 -34.28
CA ARG A 268 -104.83 117.62 -35.22
C ARG A 268 -103.71 116.65 -34.83
N ARG A 269 -103.70 116.11 -33.61
CA ARG A 269 -102.60 115.22 -33.15
C ARG A 269 -102.77 113.75 -33.56
N ASN A 270 -103.98 113.28 -33.83
CA ASN A 270 -104.23 111.84 -34.04
C ASN A 270 -103.72 111.30 -35.38
N SER A 271 -103.58 112.12 -36.44
CA SER A 271 -103.17 111.65 -37.77
C SER A 271 -101.69 111.27 -37.87
N GLU A 272 -100.80 111.88 -37.07
CA GLU A 272 -99.36 111.59 -37.09
C GLU A 272 -99.02 110.25 -36.41
N VAL A 273 -99.85 109.80 -35.46
CA VAL A 273 -99.61 108.60 -34.65
C VAL A 273 -99.75 107.31 -35.47
N VAL A 274 -100.78 107.21 -36.31
CA VAL A 274 -101.09 106.00 -37.08
C VAL A 274 -99.93 105.58 -38.01
N ARG A 275 -99.27 106.56 -38.64
CA ARG A 275 -98.16 106.31 -39.57
C ARG A 275 -96.91 105.70 -38.92
N ARG A 276 -96.71 105.91 -37.61
CA ARG A 276 -95.55 105.35 -36.88
C ARG A 276 -95.76 103.87 -36.52
N LEU A 277 -97.00 103.46 -36.25
CA LEU A 277 -97.33 102.09 -35.83
C LEU A 277 -97.02 101.04 -36.90
N SER A 278 -97.31 101.29 -38.18
CA SER A 278 -97.03 100.32 -39.26
C SER A 278 -95.53 100.01 -39.47
N LYS A 279 -94.61 100.87 -39.01
CA LYS A 279 -93.16 100.57 -39.08
C LYS A 279 -92.67 99.71 -37.91
N ILE A 280 -93.40 99.66 -36.80
CA ILE A 280 -92.99 98.90 -35.61
C ILE A 280 -93.23 97.40 -35.86
N LEU A 281 -94.41 97.04 -36.39
CA LEU A 281 -94.81 95.66 -36.70
C LEU A 281 -93.84 94.89 -37.62
N VAL A 282 -93.14 95.56 -38.54
CA VAL A 282 -92.18 94.90 -39.43
C VAL A 282 -90.91 94.52 -38.68
N TYR A 283 -90.40 95.40 -37.82
CA TYR A 283 -89.21 95.12 -37.01
C TYR A 283 -89.47 94.12 -35.89
N GLU A 284 -90.69 94.07 -35.33
CA GLU A 284 -91.11 93.02 -34.38
C GLU A 284 -90.99 91.62 -35.02
N GLY A 285 -91.49 91.45 -36.24
CA GLY A 285 -91.41 90.16 -36.95
C GLY A 285 -90.00 89.75 -37.41
N GLU A 286 -89.04 90.68 -37.53
CA GLU A 286 -87.63 90.35 -37.79
C GLU A 286 -86.90 89.95 -36.50
N MET A 287 -87.18 90.63 -35.39
CA MET A 287 -86.66 90.30 -34.05
C MET A 287 -87.05 88.87 -33.62
N GLU A 288 -88.31 88.46 -33.79
CA GLU A 288 -88.76 87.11 -33.39
C GLU A 288 -88.01 85.98 -34.13
N ARG A 289 -87.68 86.17 -35.41
CA ARG A 289 -86.91 85.15 -36.17
C ARG A 289 -85.46 85.07 -35.72
N ALA A 290 -84.83 86.20 -35.44
CA ALA A 290 -83.47 86.24 -34.93
C ALA A 290 -83.38 85.60 -33.53
N GLN A 291 -84.38 85.84 -32.67
CA GLN A 291 -84.45 85.22 -31.36
C GLN A 291 -84.60 83.70 -31.44
N GLY A 292 -85.52 83.19 -32.28
CA GLY A 292 -85.72 81.74 -32.45
C GLY A 292 -84.49 80.99 -33.02
N GLN A 293 -83.66 81.66 -33.84
CA GLN A 293 -82.39 81.08 -34.31
C GLN A 293 -81.36 80.99 -33.19
N LEU A 294 -81.24 82.03 -32.36
CA LEU A 294 -80.29 82.07 -31.25
C LEU A 294 -80.63 81.05 -30.16
N GLU A 295 -81.93 80.86 -29.87
CA GLU A 295 -82.40 79.85 -28.91
C GLU A 295 -82.08 78.42 -29.35
N ALA A 296 -82.17 78.12 -30.66
CA ALA A 296 -81.82 76.81 -31.21
C ALA A 296 -80.30 76.54 -31.20
N GLU A 297 -79.46 77.53 -31.49
CA GLU A 297 -78.00 77.39 -31.35
C GLU A 297 -77.59 77.19 -29.89
N MET A 298 -78.24 77.89 -28.95
CA MET A 298 -77.96 77.75 -27.52
C MET A 298 -78.29 76.35 -27.00
N GLN A 299 -79.41 75.74 -27.43
CA GLN A 299 -79.75 74.36 -27.08
C GLN A 299 -78.73 73.35 -27.62
N ASN A 300 -78.33 73.46 -28.89
CA ASN A 300 -77.31 72.58 -29.48
C ASN A 300 -75.96 72.66 -28.74
N LEU A 301 -75.52 73.86 -28.36
CA LEU A 301 -74.30 74.06 -27.58
C LEU A 301 -74.42 73.49 -26.16
N GLU A 302 -75.59 73.54 -25.55
CA GLU A 302 -75.84 73.00 -24.22
C GLU A 302 -75.87 71.46 -24.21
N GLU A 303 -76.45 70.83 -25.24
CA GLU A 303 -76.38 69.38 -25.45
C GLU A 303 -74.94 68.89 -25.72
N GLU A 304 -74.19 69.57 -26.59
CA GLU A 304 -72.78 69.23 -26.88
C GLU A 304 -71.90 69.38 -25.63
N LYS A 305 -72.07 70.47 -24.86
CA LYS A 305 -71.42 70.67 -23.54
C LYS A 305 -71.69 69.49 -22.60
N ASN A 306 -72.95 69.08 -22.49
CA ASN A 306 -73.35 67.98 -21.60
C ASN A 306 -72.75 66.63 -22.07
N ARG A 307 -72.69 66.36 -23.39
CA ARG A 307 -72.05 65.14 -23.91
C ARG A 307 -70.55 65.10 -23.59
N VAL A 308 -69.84 66.20 -23.80
CA VAL A 308 -68.39 66.29 -23.52
C VAL A 308 -68.08 66.09 -22.03
N ILE A 309 -68.93 66.61 -21.13
CA ILE A 309 -68.81 66.41 -19.68
C ILE A 309 -68.99 64.93 -19.31
N GLU A 310 -70.01 64.26 -19.85
CA GLU A 310 -70.27 62.84 -19.57
C GLU A 310 -69.12 61.94 -20.08
N GLU A 311 -68.64 62.15 -21.30
CA GLU A 311 -67.49 61.42 -21.83
C GLU A 311 -66.19 61.68 -21.02
N ALA A 312 -66.02 62.89 -20.48
CA ALA A 312 -64.88 63.21 -19.61
C ALA A 312 -64.99 62.50 -18.25
N PHE A 313 -66.20 62.42 -17.68
CA PHE A 313 -66.46 61.73 -16.42
C PHE A 313 -66.19 60.22 -16.52
N ILE A 314 -66.71 59.57 -17.57
CA ILE A 314 -66.49 58.13 -17.83
C ILE A 314 -65.00 57.82 -18.04
N ARG A 315 -64.26 58.67 -18.76
CA ARG A 315 -62.81 58.52 -18.94
C ARG A 315 -62.06 58.63 -17.60
N ALA A 316 -62.36 59.65 -16.79
CA ALA A 316 -61.74 59.83 -15.47
C ALA A 316 -62.04 58.66 -14.51
N GLU A 317 -63.26 58.12 -14.52
CA GLU A 317 -63.61 56.96 -13.69
C GLU A 317 -62.84 55.69 -14.13
N SER A 318 -62.70 55.46 -15.44
CA SER A 318 -61.95 54.34 -16.00
C SER A 318 -60.46 54.41 -15.65
N GLU A 319 -59.84 55.58 -15.80
CA GLU A 319 -58.44 55.80 -15.40
C GLU A 319 -58.24 55.63 -13.89
N MET A 320 -59.14 56.17 -13.07
CA MET A 320 -59.03 56.05 -11.61
C MET A 320 -59.20 54.61 -11.12
N LYS A 321 -60.06 53.79 -11.76
CA LYS A 321 -60.16 52.34 -11.53
C LYS A 321 -58.84 51.63 -11.88
N ALA A 322 -58.29 51.88 -13.07
CA ALA A 322 -57.03 51.28 -13.51
C ALA A 322 -55.85 51.64 -12.57
N VAL A 323 -55.78 52.89 -12.09
CA VAL A 323 -54.77 53.31 -11.09
C VAL A 323 -54.96 52.56 -9.77
N HIS A 324 -56.20 52.34 -9.32
CA HIS A 324 -56.49 51.63 -8.07
C HIS A 324 -56.07 50.15 -8.13
N GLU A 325 -56.35 49.47 -9.24
CA GLU A 325 -55.96 48.07 -9.48
C GLU A 325 -54.44 47.91 -9.53
N ASN A 326 -53.74 48.81 -10.25
CA ASN A 326 -52.28 48.83 -10.29
C ASN A 326 -51.67 49.08 -8.90
N LEU A 327 -52.23 50.02 -8.11
CA LEU A 327 -51.75 50.29 -6.75
C LEU A 327 -51.99 49.09 -5.80
N ALA A 328 -53.10 48.36 -5.98
CA ALA A 328 -53.37 47.13 -5.24
C ALA A 328 -52.36 46.03 -5.58
N GLY A 329 -52.04 45.83 -6.87
CA GLY A 329 -51.01 44.90 -7.32
C GLY A 329 -49.63 45.22 -6.74
N VAL A 330 -49.20 46.49 -6.79
CA VAL A 330 -47.93 46.93 -6.18
C VAL A 330 -47.92 46.70 -4.66
N ARG A 331 -49.02 46.95 -3.95
CA ARG A 331 -49.14 46.65 -2.51
C ARG A 331 -49.00 45.17 -2.19
N MET A 332 -49.64 44.29 -2.97
CA MET A 332 -49.52 42.83 -2.78
C MET A 332 -48.08 42.36 -3.02
N ASN A 333 -47.42 42.86 -4.07
CA ASN A 333 -46.02 42.54 -4.35
C ASN A 333 -45.06 43.02 -3.25
N LEU A 334 -45.32 44.19 -2.65
CA LEU A 334 -44.52 44.70 -1.53
C LEU A 334 -44.70 43.84 -0.27
N LEU A 335 -45.93 43.38 -0.01
CA LEU A 335 -46.25 42.49 1.11
C LEU A 335 -45.67 41.07 0.95
N SER A 336 -45.51 40.55 -0.27
CA SER A 336 -44.86 39.26 -0.52
C SER A 336 -43.32 39.34 -0.52
N LEU A 337 -42.75 40.48 -0.91
CA LEU A 337 -41.30 40.73 -0.86
C LEU A 337 -40.75 40.87 0.56
N GLN A 338 -41.51 41.43 1.50
CA GLN A 338 -41.04 41.63 2.88
C GLN A 338 -40.66 40.31 3.61
N PRO A 339 -41.50 39.25 3.59
CA PRO A 339 -41.13 37.94 4.13
C PRO A 339 -39.90 37.35 3.44
N ALA A 340 -39.85 37.37 2.10
CA ALA A 340 -38.74 36.82 1.33
C ALA A 340 -37.39 37.49 1.68
N LEU A 341 -37.37 38.82 1.80
CA LEU A 341 -36.19 39.56 2.24
C LEU A 341 -35.76 39.22 3.68
N ARG A 342 -36.73 38.99 4.59
CA ARG A 342 -36.42 38.56 5.97
C ARG A 342 -35.82 37.15 6.00
N THR A 343 -36.37 36.21 5.25
CA THR A 343 -35.83 34.85 5.13
C THR A 343 -34.42 34.87 4.54
N LEU A 344 -34.22 35.56 3.41
CA LEU A 344 -32.91 35.69 2.78
C LEU A 344 -31.87 36.36 3.70
N THR A 345 -32.29 37.35 4.51
CA THR A 345 -31.44 37.97 5.53
C THR A 345 -31.10 36.99 6.66
N SER A 346 -32.05 36.13 7.08
CA SER A 346 -31.80 35.08 8.07
C SER A 346 -30.81 34.04 7.53
N ASP A 347 -31.01 33.56 6.31
CA ASP A 347 -30.18 32.54 5.66
C ASP A 347 -28.76 33.07 5.42
N TYR A 348 -28.62 34.31 4.95
CA TYR A 348 -27.32 34.97 4.83
C TYR A 348 -26.59 35.09 6.18
N ASN A 349 -27.29 35.45 7.26
CA ASN A 349 -26.68 35.52 8.59
C ASN A 349 -26.33 34.12 9.16
N CYS A 350 -27.08 33.09 8.82
CA CYS A 350 -26.79 31.70 9.17
C CYS A 350 -25.52 31.22 8.44
N LEU A 351 -25.48 31.37 7.12
CA LEU A 351 -24.36 31.00 6.27
C LEU A 351 -23.09 31.79 6.65
N LYS A 352 -23.23 33.07 6.98
CA LYS A 352 -22.12 33.91 7.47
C LYS A 352 -21.49 33.35 8.75
N ARG A 353 -22.27 32.86 9.71
CA ARG A 353 -21.73 32.19 10.91
C ARG A 353 -21.03 30.88 10.54
N GLN A 354 -21.69 30.03 9.75
CA GLN A 354 -21.09 28.76 9.31
C GLN A 354 -19.73 28.97 8.61
N VAL A 355 -19.62 29.98 7.73
CA VAL A 355 -18.36 30.32 7.05
C VAL A 355 -17.31 30.94 8.01
N GLN A 356 -17.73 31.63 9.07
CA GLN A 356 -16.82 32.13 10.12
C GLN A 356 -16.30 30.99 11.02
N ASP A 357 -17.13 29.98 11.30
CA ASP A 357 -16.80 28.86 12.19
C ASP A 357 -16.07 27.72 11.45
N PHE A 358 -16.26 27.60 10.13
CA PHE A 358 -15.68 26.54 9.29
C PHE A 358 -14.15 26.40 9.40
N PRO A 359 -13.32 27.47 9.41
CA PRO A 359 -11.87 27.33 9.58
C PRO A 359 -11.48 26.68 10.91
N PHE A 360 -12.20 26.98 11.99
CA PHE A 360 -11.94 26.39 13.31
C PHE A 360 -12.38 24.92 13.37
N MET A 361 -13.51 24.58 12.77
CA MET A 361 -13.95 23.17 12.65
C MET A 361 -13.00 22.35 11.78
N LEU A 362 -12.49 22.93 10.68
CA LEU A 362 -11.54 22.27 9.79
C LEU A 362 -10.17 22.08 10.46
N ASP A 363 -9.63 23.10 11.13
CA ASP A 363 -8.36 23.00 11.87
C ASP A 363 -8.44 21.98 13.02
N LYS A 364 -9.57 21.94 13.72
CA LYS A 364 -9.86 20.92 14.74
C LYS A 364 -9.88 19.51 14.12
N ALA A 365 -10.62 19.29 13.04
CA ALA A 365 -10.70 17.99 12.37
C ALA A 365 -9.34 17.54 11.79
N ILE A 366 -8.56 18.46 11.21
CA ILE A 366 -7.19 18.19 10.74
C ILE A 366 -6.28 17.82 11.92
N THR A 367 -6.41 18.50 13.06
CA THR A 367 -5.61 18.21 14.26
C THR A 367 -5.96 16.84 14.86
N GLU A 368 -7.26 16.52 14.96
CA GLU A 368 -7.74 15.20 15.42
C GLU A 368 -7.25 14.09 14.49
N ALA A 369 -7.44 14.21 13.17
CA ALA A 369 -6.96 13.23 12.19
C ALA A 369 -5.43 13.08 12.20
N LYS A 370 -4.67 14.18 12.33
CA LYS A 370 -3.21 14.15 12.46
C LYS A 370 -2.78 13.41 13.73
N GLN A 371 -3.50 13.61 14.84
CA GLN A 371 -3.20 12.97 16.11
C GLN A 371 -3.44 11.45 16.02
N GLU A 372 -4.58 11.02 15.45
CA GLU A 372 -4.87 9.61 15.18
C GLU A 372 -3.81 8.96 14.27
N ILE A 373 -3.45 9.61 13.15
CA ILE A 373 -2.42 9.11 12.22
C ILE A 373 -1.07 8.97 12.92
N CYS A 374 -0.63 9.96 13.71
CA CYS A 374 0.61 9.86 14.47
C CYS A 374 0.59 8.73 15.52
N GLN A 375 -0.57 8.48 16.14
CA GLN A 375 -0.75 7.43 17.13
C GLN A 375 -0.65 6.04 16.47
N VAL A 376 -1.35 5.82 15.35
CA VAL A 376 -1.26 4.58 14.56
C VAL A 376 0.16 4.35 14.03
N ILE A 377 0.85 5.38 13.52
CA ILE A 377 2.25 5.25 13.06
C ILE A 377 3.18 4.85 14.22
N SER A 378 2.98 5.40 15.42
CA SER A 378 3.75 5.03 16.61
C SER A 378 3.52 3.57 17.02
N GLU A 379 2.27 3.11 17.00
CA GLU A 379 1.90 1.72 17.30
C GLU A 379 2.45 0.73 16.25
N VAL A 380 2.35 1.05 14.96
CA VAL A 380 2.94 0.26 13.86
C VAL A 380 4.47 0.22 13.97
N SER A 381 5.12 1.33 14.31
CA SER A 381 6.57 1.37 14.54
C SER A 381 6.99 0.50 15.73
N SER A 382 6.29 0.61 16.86
CA SER A 382 6.53 -0.19 18.06
C SER A 382 6.36 -1.69 17.80
N THR A 383 5.24 -2.08 17.19
CA THR A 383 4.94 -3.48 16.84
C THR A 383 5.93 -4.05 15.83
N ASN A 384 6.34 -3.28 14.80
CA ASN A 384 7.40 -3.69 13.87
C ASN A 384 8.75 -3.89 14.57
N GLN A 385 9.14 -3.02 15.51
CA GLN A 385 10.35 -3.24 16.30
C GLN A 385 10.26 -4.51 17.17
N GLU A 386 9.09 -4.81 17.76
CA GLU A 386 8.89 -6.02 18.53
C GLU A 386 8.89 -7.28 17.66
N LEU A 387 8.27 -7.23 16.48
CA LEU A 387 8.32 -8.30 15.47
C LEU A 387 9.75 -8.57 15.02
N LEU A 388 10.55 -7.54 14.73
CA LEU A 388 11.98 -7.69 14.42
C LEU A 388 12.77 -8.32 15.58
N ARG A 389 12.50 -7.95 16.84
CA ARG A 389 13.12 -8.61 18.01
C ARG A 389 12.71 -10.07 18.12
N LYS A 390 11.43 -10.40 17.91
CA LYS A 390 10.89 -11.77 17.90
C LYS A 390 11.49 -12.61 16.78
N TYR A 391 11.57 -12.08 15.56
CA TYR A 391 12.22 -12.72 14.40
C TYR A 391 13.70 -13.01 14.67
N LYS A 392 14.47 -12.02 15.17
CA LYS A 392 15.88 -12.24 15.55
C LYS A 392 16.02 -13.31 16.63
N ARG A 393 15.09 -13.40 17.59
CA ARG A 393 15.09 -14.47 18.61
C ARG A 393 14.79 -15.83 18.00
N GLU A 394 13.77 -15.93 17.15
CA GLU A 394 13.35 -17.17 16.51
C GLU A 394 14.40 -17.72 15.53
N MET A 395 14.99 -16.87 14.69
CA MET A 395 16.10 -17.25 13.80
C MET A 395 17.27 -17.86 14.60
N ASN A 396 17.63 -17.23 15.72
CA ASN A 396 18.68 -17.73 16.60
C ASN A 396 18.29 -19.03 17.33
N LEU A 397 17.01 -19.22 17.68
CA LEU A 397 16.51 -20.47 18.27
C LEU A 397 16.49 -21.60 17.24
N ARG A 398 15.94 -21.38 16.04
CA ARG A 398 15.96 -22.35 14.94
C ARG A 398 17.38 -22.82 14.63
N LYS A 399 18.34 -21.89 14.54
CA LYS A 399 19.76 -22.21 14.38
C LYS A 399 20.29 -23.05 15.53
N LYS A 400 20.02 -22.70 16.80
CA LYS A 400 20.44 -23.52 17.96
C LYS A 400 19.84 -24.93 17.93
N CYS A 401 18.53 -25.05 17.75
CA CYS A 401 17.82 -26.34 17.73
C CYS A 401 18.30 -27.24 16.59
N HIS A 402 18.53 -26.70 15.39
CA HIS A 402 19.08 -27.46 14.26
C HIS A 402 20.48 -28.00 14.58
N ASN A 403 21.34 -27.17 15.17
CA ASN A 403 22.69 -27.59 15.53
C ASN A 403 22.73 -28.58 16.70
N GLU A 404 21.85 -28.43 17.68
CA GLU A 404 21.70 -29.39 18.77
C GLU A 404 21.16 -30.73 18.27
N LEU A 405 20.18 -30.74 17.37
CA LEU A 405 19.67 -31.95 16.72
C LEU A 405 20.76 -32.67 15.92
N VAL A 406 21.56 -31.95 15.13
CA VAL A 406 22.69 -32.55 14.39
C VAL A 406 23.77 -33.05 15.35
N ARG A 407 24.09 -32.32 16.42
CA ARG A 407 25.05 -32.75 17.44
C ARG A 407 24.60 -34.00 18.18
N LEU A 408 23.31 -34.11 18.52
CA LEU A 408 22.70 -35.29 19.14
C LEU A 408 22.70 -36.51 18.21
N LYS A 409 22.65 -36.29 16.88
CA LYS A 409 22.87 -37.33 15.85
C LYS A 409 24.35 -37.67 15.61
N GLY A 410 25.29 -37.03 16.31
CA GLY A 410 26.73 -37.19 16.15
C GLY A 410 27.35 -36.25 15.11
N ASN A 411 28.47 -35.63 15.47
CA ASN A 411 29.24 -34.75 14.57
C ASN A 411 29.89 -35.51 13.41
N ILE A 412 30.10 -36.83 13.56
CA ILE A 412 30.48 -37.75 12.49
C ILE A 412 29.35 -38.77 12.33
N ARG A 413 28.74 -38.81 11.15
CA ARG A 413 27.77 -39.83 10.73
C ARG A 413 28.38 -40.75 9.69
N VAL A 414 27.86 -41.98 9.60
CA VAL A 414 28.32 -43.01 8.67
C VAL A 414 27.13 -43.69 8.01
N PHE A 415 26.95 -43.44 6.72
CA PHE A 415 25.96 -44.10 5.88
C PHE A 415 26.61 -45.19 5.05
N CYS A 416 25.97 -46.33 4.90
CA CYS A 416 26.35 -47.35 3.92
C CYS A 416 25.43 -47.28 2.72
N ARG A 417 25.99 -47.39 1.51
CA ARG A 417 25.24 -47.66 0.29
C ARG A 417 25.75 -48.93 -0.37
N VAL A 418 24.83 -49.85 -0.62
CA VAL A 418 25.08 -51.05 -1.42
C VAL A 418 24.71 -50.73 -2.85
N ARG A 419 25.64 -50.91 -3.81
CA ARG A 419 25.30 -50.70 -5.22
C ARG A 419 24.46 -51.85 -5.80
N PRO A 420 23.64 -51.60 -6.84
CA PRO A 420 23.10 -52.69 -7.66
C PRO A 420 24.21 -53.51 -8.33
N VAL A 421 23.90 -54.78 -8.61
CA VAL A 421 24.69 -55.64 -9.50
C VAL A 421 24.47 -55.16 -10.94
N SER A 422 25.53 -54.99 -11.73
CA SER A 422 25.38 -54.57 -13.14
C SER A 422 24.84 -55.73 -13.99
N GLN A 423 24.34 -55.44 -15.20
CA GLN A 423 23.85 -56.49 -16.12
C GLN A 423 24.97 -57.48 -16.49
N GLU A 424 26.18 -57.00 -16.78
CA GLU A 424 27.37 -57.83 -17.05
C GLU A 424 27.74 -58.75 -15.87
N GLU A 425 27.45 -58.33 -14.63
CA GLU A 425 27.72 -59.12 -13.42
C GLU A 425 26.57 -60.08 -13.07
N GLN A 426 25.37 -59.90 -13.63
CA GLN A 426 24.22 -60.80 -13.42
C GLN A 426 24.36 -62.12 -14.22
N ASP A 427 25.01 -62.08 -15.37
CA ASP A 427 25.29 -63.26 -16.20
C ASP A 427 26.40 -64.17 -15.64
N SER A 428 27.05 -63.74 -14.54
CA SER A 428 28.06 -64.52 -13.82
C SER A 428 27.43 -65.56 -12.89
N ALA A 429 28.05 -66.75 -12.83
CA ALA A 429 27.67 -67.79 -11.86
C ALA A 429 27.81 -67.34 -10.38
N ASP A 430 28.54 -66.25 -10.11
CA ASP A 430 28.73 -65.65 -8.78
C ASP A 430 27.72 -64.52 -8.45
N ALA A 431 26.66 -64.31 -9.24
CA ALA A 431 25.68 -63.22 -9.06
C ALA A 431 24.87 -63.25 -7.73
N LYS A 432 25.12 -64.20 -6.82
CA LYS A 432 24.41 -64.32 -5.54
C LYS A 432 24.86 -63.22 -4.56
N THR A 433 23.98 -62.26 -4.32
CA THR A 433 24.12 -61.23 -3.26
C THR A 433 24.42 -61.86 -1.90
N MET A 434 25.52 -61.43 -1.27
CA MET A 434 25.96 -61.91 0.05
C MET A 434 25.55 -60.99 1.21
N LEU A 435 24.74 -59.98 0.92
CA LEU A 435 24.24 -58.97 1.86
C LEU A 435 22.73 -59.12 2.06
N SER A 436 22.26 -58.93 3.29
CA SER A 436 20.84 -58.79 3.62
C SER A 436 20.63 -57.64 4.59
N PHE A 437 19.44 -57.08 4.59
CA PHE A 437 19.06 -55.88 5.34
C PHE A 437 18.08 -56.30 6.45
N ASP A 438 18.05 -55.55 7.54
CA ASP A 438 16.98 -55.69 8.52
C ASP A 438 15.66 -55.11 7.96
N SER A 439 14.52 -55.62 8.42
CA SER A 439 13.19 -55.12 7.97
C SER A 439 12.69 -53.95 8.80
N ASP A 440 13.14 -53.85 10.05
CA ASP A 440 12.61 -52.95 11.06
C ASP A 440 13.63 -51.85 11.44
N ASP A 441 14.92 -52.07 11.16
CA ASP A 441 16.02 -51.12 11.43
C ASP A 441 16.89 -50.83 10.20
N ASP A 442 16.72 -49.63 9.62
CA ASP A 442 17.49 -49.18 8.46
C ASP A 442 18.97 -48.83 8.77
N ALA A 443 19.43 -48.97 10.02
CA ALA A 443 20.82 -48.84 10.41
C ALA A 443 21.63 -50.16 10.30
N ILE A 444 20.97 -51.31 10.10
CA ILE A 444 21.58 -52.64 10.21
C ILE A 444 21.80 -53.33 8.86
N LEU A 445 23.03 -53.81 8.65
CA LEU A 445 23.44 -54.62 7.50
C LEU A 445 24.00 -55.97 7.95
N TYR A 446 23.50 -57.05 7.36
CA TYR A 446 24.02 -58.41 7.54
C TYR A 446 24.86 -58.82 6.32
N LEU A 447 26.00 -59.45 6.57
CA LEU A 447 26.96 -59.90 5.56
C LEU A 447 27.34 -61.36 5.81
N SER A 448 27.06 -62.24 4.85
CA SER A 448 27.44 -63.66 4.92
C SER A 448 28.77 -63.90 4.23
N ASN A 449 29.76 -64.42 4.95
CA ASN A 449 31.08 -64.75 4.40
C ASN A 449 31.56 -66.10 4.93
N LYS A 450 31.79 -67.07 4.03
CA LYS A 450 32.22 -68.44 4.36
C LYS A 450 31.35 -69.11 5.44
N GLY A 451 30.03 -68.92 5.36
CA GLY A 451 29.06 -69.48 6.32
C GLY A 451 28.95 -68.75 7.66
N LYS A 452 29.75 -67.70 7.90
CA LYS A 452 29.60 -66.82 9.06
C LYS A 452 28.86 -65.55 8.68
N VAL A 453 27.73 -65.29 9.35
CA VAL A 453 27.02 -64.02 9.27
C VAL A 453 27.74 -63.00 10.17
N MET A 454 27.93 -61.79 9.65
CA MET A 454 28.47 -60.63 10.35
C MET A 454 27.44 -59.50 10.32
N THR A 455 27.16 -58.91 11.47
CA THR A 455 26.25 -57.76 11.60
C THR A 455 27.05 -56.47 11.67
N PHE A 456 26.61 -55.45 10.92
CA PHE A 456 27.20 -54.12 10.88
C PHE A 456 26.10 -53.08 11.15
N GLU A 457 26.23 -52.38 12.27
CA GLU A 457 25.33 -51.29 12.69
C GLU A 457 25.98 -49.93 12.38
N LEU A 458 25.28 -49.08 11.63
CA LEU A 458 25.73 -47.79 11.12
C LEU A 458 24.70 -46.69 11.47
N ASP A 459 24.67 -45.55 10.76
CA ASP A 459 23.67 -44.48 11.00
C ASP A 459 22.57 -44.42 9.92
N LYS A 460 22.77 -45.16 8.81
CA LYS A 460 21.79 -45.47 7.74
C LYS A 460 22.41 -46.51 6.79
N VAL A 461 21.60 -47.40 6.24
CA VAL A 461 21.96 -48.38 5.22
C VAL A 461 21.00 -48.26 4.03
N PHE A 462 21.54 -47.86 2.88
CA PHE A 462 20.81 -47.78 1.62
C PHE A 462 20.94 -49.10 0.85
N PRO A 463 19.83 -49.82 0.59
CA PRO A 463 19.83 -51.06 -0.19
C PRO A 463 20.06 -50.81 -1.69
N PRO A 464 20.28 -51.87 -2.51
CA PRO A 464 20.63 -51.74 -3.93
C PRO A 464 19.62 -51.00 -4.83
N HIS A 465 18.38 -50.86 -4.37
CA HIS A 465 17.31 -50.13 -5.07
C HIS A 465 17.23 -48.65 -4.69
N ALA A 466 18.02 -48.18 -3.72
CA ALA A 466 17.98 -46.79 -3.24
C ALA A 466 18.51 -45.81 -4.30
N THR A 467 17.62 -44.90 -4.70
CA THR A 467 17.82 -43.88 -5.72
C THR A 467 18.81 -42.78 -5.28
N GLN A 468 19.28 -41.98 -6.23
CA GLN A 468 20.08 -40.78 -5.91
C GLN A 468 19.28 -39.77 -5.08
N GLU A 469 17.96 -39.72 -5.26
CA GLU A 469 17.05 -38.82 -4.57
C GLU A 469 16.93 -39.18 -3.08
N GLU A 470 16.62 -40.44 -2.78
CA GLU A 470 16.49 -40.94 -1.39
C GLU A 470 17.81 -40.79 -0.62
N VAL A 471 18.95 -41.04 -1.28
CA VAL A 471 20.27 -40.80 -0.68
C VAL A 471 20.52 -39.31 -0.44
N PHE A 472 20.08 -38.43 -1.34
CA PHE A 472 20.26 -36.99 -1.18
C PHE A 472 19.38 -36.39 -0.08
N GLN A 473 18.13 -36.85 0.07
CA GLN A 473 17.19 -36.37 1.10
C GLN A 473 17.75 -36.53 2.53
N GLU A 474 18.43 -37.64 2.83
CA GLU A 474 19.09 -37.88 4.13
C GLU A 474 20.35 -37.02 4.37
N VAL A 475 20.90 -36.43 3.29
CA VAL A 475 22.13 -35.62 3.29
C VAL A 475 21.84 -34.12 3.23
N GLN A 476 20.70 -33.71 2.66
CA GLN A 476 20.23 -32.32 2.52
C GLN A 476 20.38 -31.51 3.81
N ALA A 477 19.93 -32.03 4.96
CA ALA A 477 20.00 -31.33 6.24
C ALA A 477 21.44 -31.01 6.71
N LEU A 478 22.43 -31.80 6.28
CA LEU A 478 23.85 -31.49 6.50
C LEU A 478 24.30 -30.36 5.57
N ILE A 479 23.94 -30.41 4.28
CA ILE A 479 24.30 -29.38 3.29
C ILE A 479 23.74 -28.00 3.68
N THR A 480 22.46 -27.90 4.07
CA THR A 480 21.85 -26.64 4.53
C THR A 480 22.58 -26.03 5.73
N SER A 481 23.32 -26.84 6.52
CA SER A 481 24.14 -26.32 7.63
C SER A 481 25.29 -25.41 7.19
N CYS A 482 25.73 -25.45 5.93
CA CYS A 482 26.74 -24.51 5.43
C CYS A 482 26.22 -23.08 5.32
N ILE A 483 24.93 -22.90 5.05
CA ILE A 483 24.27 -21.58 4.99
C ILE A 483 24.27 -20.92 6.37
N ASP A 484 24.09 -21.73 7.42
CA ASP A 484 24.24 -21.35 8.82
C ASP A 484 25.70 -21.02 9.22
N GLY A 485 26.68 -21.24 8.35
CA GLY A 485 28.10 -21.00 8.62
C GLY A 485 28.82 -22.16 9.32
N TYR A 486 28.36 -23.41 9.14
CA TYR A 486 29.10 -24.59 9.59
C TYR A 486 29.97 -25.16 8.48
N ASN A 487 31.11 -25.70 8.87
CA ASN A 487 31.92 -26.55 8.00
C ASN A 487 31.28 -27.93 7.93
N VAL A 488 31.12 -28.44 6.71
CA VAL A 488 30.51 -29.74 6.42
C VAL A 488 31.43 -30.52 5.49
N CYS A 489 31.58 -31.81 5.73
CA CYS A 489 32.35 -32.68 4.85
C CYS A 489 31.57 -33.96 4.56
N ILE A 490 31.41 -34.30 3.29
CA ILE A 490 30.78 -35.54 2.86
C ILE A 490 31.79 -36.27 1.98
N PHE A 491 32.25 -37.45 2.42
CA PHE A 491 33.25 -38.21 1.67
C PHE A 491 32.78 -39.64 1.36
N ALA A 492 32.92 -40.05 0.10
CA ALA A 492 32.68 -41.43 -0.32
C ALA A 492 33.92 -42.30 -0.10
N TYR A 493 33.75 -43.49 0.48
CA TYR A 493 34.83 -44.43 0.77
C TYR A 493 34.48 -45.86 0.35
N GLY A 494 35.43 -46.59 -0.22
CA GLY A 494 35.27 -48.00 -0.59
C GLY A 494 36.19 -48.41 -1.74
N GLN A 495 36.14 -49.67 -2.13
CA GLN A 495 36.95 -50.18 -3.23
C GLN A 495 36.60 -49.54 -4.58
N THR A 496 37.49 -49.67 -5.56
CA THR A 496 37.18 -49.38 -6.96
C THR A 496 36.00 -50.24 -7.45
N GLY A 497 35.13 -49.64 -8.25
CA GLY A 497 33.88 -50.27 -8.70
C GLY A 497 32.78 -50.42 -7.64
N SER A 498 32.88 -49.82 -6.43
CA SER A 498 31.82 -49.95 -5.41
C SER A 498 30.69 -48.91 -5.48
N GLY A 499 30.82 -47.84 -6.28
CA GLY A 499 29.77 -46.81 -6.45
C GLY A 499 30.08 -45.42 -5.86
N LYS A 500 31.35 -45.13 -5.51
CA LYS A 500 31.79 -43.82 -4.98
C LYS A 500 31.46 -42.65 -5.91
N THR A 501 32.09 -42.61 -7.09
CA THR A 501 31.87 -41.56 -8.10
C THR A 501 30.41 -41.48 -8.56
N TYR A 502 29.71 -42.62 -8.68
CA TYR A 502 28.26 -42.63 -8.95
C TYR A 502 27.44 -41.93 -7.85
N THR A 503 27.84 -42.01 -6.59
CA THR A 503 27.11 -41.34 -5.50
C THR A 503 27.48 -39.86 -5.38
N MET A 504 28.76 -39.51 -5.60
CA MET A 504 29.23 -38.12 -5.52
C MET A 504 28.88 -37.32 -6.78
N GLU A 505 29.33 -37.75 -7.96
CA GLU A 505 29.10 -37.05 -9.24
C GLU A 505 27.81 -37.53 -9.92
N GLY A 506 27.58 -38.84 -9.98
CA GLY A 506 26.45 -39.44 -10.69
C GLY A 506 26.65 -39.54 -12.20
N VAL A 507 25.53 -39.57 -12.93
CA VAL A 507 25.49 -39.48 -14.41
C VAL A 507 24.66 -38.26 -14.80
N ALA A 508 24.81 -37.75 -16.03
CA ALA A 508 24.15 -36.51 -16.46
C ALA A 508 22.62 -36.51 -16.21
N ASP A 509 21.94 -37.62 -16.55
CA ASP A 509 20.50 -37.79 -16.36
C ASP A 509 20.08 -38.07 -14.91
N ASN A 510 21.03 -38.45 -14.04
CA ASN A 510 20.77 -38.81 -12.65
C ASN A 510 21.94 -38.36 -11.75
N PRO A 511 22.05 -37.04 -11.48
CA PRO A 511 23.17 -36.46 -10.77
C PRO A 511 23.31 -36.98 -9.34
N GLY A 512 24.55 -37.02 -8.86
CA GLY A 512 24.91 -37.38 -7.49
C GLY A 512 24.84 -36.19 -6.52
N ILE A 513 25.40 -36.38 -5.33
CA ILE A 513 25.42 -35.41 -4.23
C ILE A 513 26.03 -34.07 -4.66
N ASN A 514 27.06 -34.06 -5.52
CA ASN A 514 27.81 -32.85 -5.90
C ASN A 514 26.95 -31.80 -6.60
N GLN A 515 26.28 -32.16 -7.70
CA GLN A 515 25.39 -31.24 -8.42
C GLN A 515 24.13 -30.92 -7.61
N ARG A 516 23.56 -31.91 -6.92
CA ARG A 516 22.35 -31.73 -6.10
C ARG A 516 22.59 -30.79 -4.93
N ALA A 517 23.76 -30.85 -4.28
CA ALA A 517 24.16 -29.95 -3.20
C ALA A 517 24.26 -28.50 -3.68
N LEU A 518 24.89 -28.25 -4.85
CA LEU A 518 24.97 -26.90 -5.41
C LEU A 518 23.59 -26.36 -5.81
N ARG A 519 22.72 -27.17 -6.41
CA ARG A 519 21.33 -26.78 -6.73
C ARG A 519 20.54 -26.43 -5.46
N LEU A 520 20.65 -27.22 -4.40
CA LEU A 520 20.03 -26.98 -3.10
C LEU A 520 20.54 -25.69 -2.43
N LEU A 521 21.86 -25.50 -2.38
CA LEU A 521 22.46 -24.28 -1.82
C LEU A 521 22.00 -23.05 -2.58
N PHE A 522 21.92 -23.14 -3.92
CA PHE A 522 21.40 -22.06 -4.75
C PHE A 522 19.93 -21.75 -4.45
N SER A 523 19.04 -22.76 -4.42
CA SER A 523 17.61 -22.53 -4.12
C SER A 523 17.39 -21.91 -2.73
N GLU A 524 18.12 -22.38 -1.72
CA GLU A 524 18.03 -21.86 -0.35
C GLU A 524 18.63 -20.45 -0.17
N VAL A 525 19.57 -20.07 -1.03
CA VAL A 525 20.10 -18.70 -1.12
C VAL A 525 19.07 -17.79 -1.78
N THR A 526 18.49 -18.20 -2.90
CA THR A 526 17.45 -17.43 -3.61
C THR A 526 16.22 -17.18 -2.75
N GLU A 527 15.76 -18.19 -1.98
CA GLU A 527 14.65 -18.04 -1.02
C GLU A 527 14.93 -16.98 0.06
N LYS A 528 16.20 -16.82 0.47
CA LYS A 528 16.64 -15.91 1.54
C LYS A 528 17.14 -14.55 1.05
N ALA A 529 17.19 -14.33 -0.26
CA ALA A 529 17.70 -13.11 -0.90
C ALA A 529 17.09 -11.78 -0.37
N PRO A 530 15.81 -11.69 0.09
CA PRO A 530 15.28 -10.44 0.65
C PRO A 530 15.99 -9.97 1.93
N ASP A 531 16.49 -10.91 2.75
CA ASP A 531 17.10 -10.65 4.05
C ASP A 531 18.64 -10.81 4.04
N TRP A 532 19.17 -11.58 3.07
CA TRP A 532 20.56 -12.02 3.03
C TRP A 532 21.18 -11.88 1.64
N ASP A 533 22.33 -11.20 1.59
CA ASP A 533 23.26 -11.26 0.46
C ASP A 533 24.18 -12.47 0.64
N TYR A 534 24.17 -13.42 -0.29
CA TYR A 534 24.99 -14.63 -0.25
C TYR A 534 25.88 -14.73 -1.49
N LYS A 535 27.17 -15.04 -1.26
CA LYS A 535 28.13 -15.41 -2.30
C LYS A 535 28.50 -16.89 -2.16
N ILE A 536 28.27 -17.66 -3.24
CA ILE A 536 28.74 -19.04 -3.38
C ILE A 536 29.97 -19.06 -4.29
N THR A 537 31.09 -19.60 -3.79
CA THR A 537 32.28 -19.89 -4.60
C THR A 537 32.59 -21.39 -4.60
N VAL A 538 33.13 -21.87 -5.71
CA VAL A 538 33.43 -23.29 -5.95
C VAL A 538 34.86 -23.45 -6.46
N SER A 539 35.58 -24.39 -5.86
CA SER A 539 36.90 -24.86 -6.28
C SER A 539 36.90 -26.37 -6.43
N MET A 540 37.70 -26.91 -7.35
CA MET A 540 37.83 -28.36 -7.53
C MET A 540 39.32 -28.76 -7.53
N VAL A 541 39.67 -29.68 -6.63
CA VAL A 541 41.05 -30.11 -6.38
C VAL A 541 41.17 -31.60 -6.62
N GLU A 542 42.22 -32.01 -7.33
CA GLU A 542 42.68 -33.40 -7.37
C GLU A 542 43.90 -33.59 -6.46
N ILE A 543 43.89 -34.64 -5.64
CA ILE A 543 45.07 -35.11 -4.90
C ILE A 543 45.53 -36.41 -5.53
N TYR A 544 46.61 -36.34 -6.31
CA TYR A 544 47.27 -37.48 -6.93
C TYR A 544 48.74 -37.53 -6.50
N ASN A 545 49.22 -38.70 -6.09
CA ASN A 545 50.61 -38.92 -5.65
C ASN A 545 51.09 -37.87 -4.61
N GLU A 546 50.26 -37.57 -3.61
CA GLU A 546 50.51 -36.57 -2.55
C GLU A 546 50.80 -35.13 -3.06
N THR A 547 50.39 -34.82 -4.29
CA THR A 547 50.46 -33.47 -4.89
C THR A 547 49.04 -32.96 -5.11
N LEU A 548 48.81 -31.67 -4.86
CA LEU A 548 47.54 -31.00 -5.16
C LEU A 548 47.59 -30.45 -6.59
N ARG A 549 46.48 -30.61 -7.32
CA ARG A 549 46.29 -30.08 -8.68
C ARG A 549 44.95 -29.34 -8.74
N ASP A 550 44.96 -28.17 -9.38
CA ASP A 550 43.74 -27.44 -9.72
C ASP A 550 43.03 -28.13 -10.90
N LEU A 551 41.73 -28.35 -10.79
CA LEU A 551 40.89 -28.85 -11.89
C LEU A 551 40.08 -27.74 -12.58
N LEU A 552 40.06 -26.52 -12.05
CA LEU A 552 39.36 -25.36 -12.64
C LEU A 552 40.32 -24.29 -13.21
N GLY A 553 41.59 -24.30 -12.80
CA GLY A 553 42.62 -23.37 -13.28
C GLY A 553 43.11 -23.67 -14.71
N GLU A 554 43.55 -22.62 -15.41
CA GLU A 554 44.10 -22.71 -16.79
C GLU A 554 45.43 -23.49 -16.86
N ASN A 555 46.23 -23.46 -15.79
CA ASN A 555 47.56 -24.06 -15.72
C ASN A 555 47.60 -25.24 -14.72
N PRO A 556 47.19 -26.46 -15.12
CA PRO A 556 47.17 -27.64 -14.23
C PRO A 556 48.56 -28.11 -13.73
N SER A 557 49.65 -27.48 -14.17
CA SER A 557 51.03 -27.74 -13.75
C SER A 557 51.50 -26.94 -12.53
N ASP A 558 50.70 -25.97 -12.06
CA ASP A 558 51.08 -25.11 -10.94
C ASP A 558 51.10 -25.89 -9.60
N LYS A 559 52.17 -25.70 -8.82
CA LYS A 559 52.38 -26.42 -7.56
C LYS A 559 51.59 -25.79 -6.42
N LEU A 560 50.41 -26.34 -6.16
CA LEU A 560 49.58 -25.97 -5.03
C LEU A 560 50.08 -26.59 -3.71
N ASP A 561 49.97 -25.82 -2.62
CA ASP A 561 50.35 -26.24 -1.27
C ASP A 561 49.33 -25.75 -0.23
N ILE A 562 49.21 -26.46 0.89
CA ILE A 562 48.20 -26.18 1.93
C ILE A 562 48.81 -25.26 2.99
N LYS A 563 48.17 -24.12 3.27
CA LYS A 563 48.64 -23.13 4.26
C LYS A 563 47.52 -22.76 5.24
N MET A 564 47.89 -22.21 6.39
CA MET A 564 46.93 -21.56 7.29
C MET A 564 46.61 -20.16 6.79
N ASN A 565 45.33 -19.77 6.84
CA ASN A 565 44.87 -18.45 6.43
C ASN A 565 45.61 -17.33 7.19
N PRO A 566 46.03 -16.25 6.51
CA PRO A 566 46.73 -15.13 7.11
C PRO A 566 45.81 -14.19 7.92
N ASP A 567 44.50 -14.41 7.89
CA ASP A 567 43.47 -13.63 8.61
C ASP A 567 43.42 -13.89 10.13
N GLY A 568 44.18 -14.86 10.63
CA GLY A 568 44.17 -15.28 12.04
C GLY A 568 43.03 -16.22 12.43
N SER A 569 42.17 -16.63 11.49
CA SER A 569 41.08 -17.61 11.72
C SER A 569 41.59 -19.00 12.12
N GLY A 570 42.83 -19.32 11.74
CA GLY A 570 43.43 -20.66 11.92
C GLY A 570 42.96 -21.71 10.91
N GLN A 571 42.04 -21.36 10.00
CA GLN A 571 41.54 -22.25 8.94
C GLN A 571 42.60 -22.53 7.87
N LEU A 572 42.44 -23.63 7.14
CA LEU A 572 43.32 -24.05 6.06
C LEU A 572 42.76 -23.69 4.67
N TYR A 573 43.64 -23.16 3.84
CA TYR A 573 43.39 -22.82 2.45
C TYR A 573 44.54 -23.27 1.53
N VAL A 574 44.28 -23.21 0.23
CA VAL A 574 45.24 -23.57 -0.82
C VAL A 574 45.49 -22.31 -1.66
N PRO A 575 46.49 -21.47 -1.34
CA PRO A 575 46.76 -20.27 -2.12
C PRO A 575 47.10 -20.62 -3.58
N GLY A 576 46.45 -19.91 -4.51
CA GLY A 576 46.55 -20.18 -5.95
C GLY A 576 45.51 -21.16 -6.49
N LEU A 577 44.66 -21.74 -5.64
CA LEU A 577 43.51 -22.52 -6.09
C LEU A 577 42.45 -21.60 -6.70
N THR A 578 41.93 -21.97 -7.87
CA THR A 578 40.91 -21.21 -8.59
C THR A 578 39.56 -21.28 -7.87
N GLU A 579 38.95 -20.12 -7.63
CA GLU A 579 37.62 -19.96 -7.04
C GLU A 579 36.66 -19.39 -8.09
N ILE A 580 35.75 -20.21 -8.62
CA ILE A 580 34.69 -19.76 -9.54
C ILE A 580 33.47 -19.35 -8.71
N THR A 581 32.99 -18.11 -8.89
CA THR A 581 31.72 -17.68 -8.29
C THR A 581 30.57 -18.22 -9.12
N VAL A 582 29.59 -18.86 -8.48
CA VAL A 582 28.44 -19.49 -9.15
C VAL A 582 27.20 -18.63 -8.90
N GLN A 583 26.58 -18.13 -9.97
CA GLN A 583 25.40 -17.27 -9.90
C GLN A 583 24.15 -17.88 -10.58
N SER A 584 24.31 -18.96 -11.35
CA SER A 584 23.18 -19.65 -11.98
C SER A 584 23.39 -21.17 -12.08
N PRO A 585 22.33 -21.96 -12.38
CA PRO A 585 22.46 -23.38 -12.67
C PRO A 585 23.37 -23.70 -13.87
N GLU A 586 23.48 -22.80 -14.84
CA GLU A 586 24.38 -22.94 -15.99
C GLU A 586 25.84 -22.83 -15.56
N ASP A 587 26.17 -21.96 -14.58
CA ASP A 587 27.52 -21.89 -14.02
C ASP A 587 27.91 -23.16 -13.28
N ILE A 588 26.96 -23.82 -12.59
CA ILE A 588 27.18 -25.14 -11.98
C ILE A 588 27.64 -26.14 -13.06
N ASN A 589 26.92 -26.20 -14.18
CA ASN A 589 27.24 -27.12 -15.28
C ASN A 589 28.62 -26.82 -15.89
N LYS A 590 28.93 -25.54 -16.18
CA LYS A 590 30.25 -25.10 -16.69
C LYS A 590 31.41 -25.54 -15.76
N VAL A 591 31.24 -25.40 -14.44
CA VAL A 591 32.26 -25.81 -13.45
C VAL A 591 32.51 -27.31 -13.52
N PHE A 592 31.46 -28.13 -13.61
CA PHE A 592 31.62 -29.59 -13.74
C PHE A 592 32.19 -30.00 -15.09
N GLU A 593 31.78 -29.37 -16.19
CA GLU A 593 32.33 -29.63 -17.53
C GLU A 593 33.83 -29.32 -17.59
N LEU A 594 34.25 -28.16 -17.11
CA LEU A 594 35.66 -27.76 -17.05
C LEU A 594 36.48 -28.71 -16.16
N GLY A 595 35.98 -29.00 -14.95
CA GLY A 595 36.62 -29.95 -14.03
C GLY A 595 36.75 -31.35 -14.62
N HIS A 596 35.73 -31.83 -15.36
CA HIS A 596 35.73 -33.12 -16.00
C HIS A 596 36.72 -33.18 -17.18
N VAL A 597 36.77 -32.15 -18.04
CA VAL A 597 37.73 -32.06 -19.15
C VAL A 597 39.17 -32.02 -18.63
N ASN A 598 39.45 -31.25 -17.57
CA ASN A 598 40.78 -31.16 -16.97
C ASN A 598 41.21 -32.45 -16.26
N ARG A 599 40.26 -33.17 -15.63
CA ARG A 599 40.49 -34.51 -15.05
C ARG A 599 40.67 -35.58 -16.13
N ALA A 600 39.95 -35.49 -17.26
CA ALA A 600 40.04 -36.42 -18.38
C ALA A 600 41.32 -36.23 -19.23
N THR A 601 41.75 -35.00 -19.49
CA THR A 601 42.99 -34.72 -20.25
C THR A 601 44.26 -35.12 -19.48
N ALA A 602 44.18 -35.24 -18.14
CA ALA A 602 45.20 -35.90 -17.34
C ALA A 602 45.41 -37.38 -17.70
N CYS A 603 44.37 -38.05 -18.21
CA CYS A 603 44.32 -39.49 -18.44
C CYS A 603 44.92 -39.90 -19.79
N THR A 604 46.10 -39.40 -20.14
CA THR A 604 46.81 -39.87 -21.35
C THR A 604 47.51 -41.21 -21.10
N ASN A 605 46.97 -42.25 -21.73
CA ASN A 605 47.40 -43.66 -21.76
C ASN A 605 47.17 -44.52 -20.49
N LEU A 606 46.24 -45.48 -20.63
CA LEU A 606 46.22 -46.81 -19.99
C LEU A 606 45.93 -46.96 -18.47
N ASN A 607 45.33 -45.98 -17.78
CA ASN A 607 44.87 -46.16 -16.39
C ASN A 607 43.47 -45.57 -16.13
N GLU A 608 42.68 -46.27 -15.32
CA GLU A 608 41.41 -45.84 -14.71
C GLU A 608 41.68 -44.79 -13.60
N HIS A 609 42.07 -43.57 -13.97
CA HIS A 609 42.65 -42.58 -13.04
C HIS A 609 41.73 -42.19 -11.86
N SER A 610 40.41 -42.20 -12.04
CA SER A 610 39.43 -41.91 -10.98
C SER A 610 39.51 -42.88 -9.79
N SER A 611 40.03 -44.10 -9.99
CA SER A 611 40.30 -45.04 -8.91
C SER A 611 41.54 -44.70 -8.08
N ARG A 612 42.37 -43.76 -8.54
CA ARG A 612 43.76 -43.54 -8.10
C ARG A 612 44.09 -42.12 -7.65
N SER A 613 43.15 -41.21 -7.74
CA SER A 613 43.23 -39.86 -7.18
C SER A 613 42.05 -39.60 -6.26
N HIS A 614 42.19 -38.66 -5.32
CA HIS A 614 41.05 -38.12 -4.58
C HIS A 614 40.59 -36.85 -5.26
N ALA A 615 39.29 -36.74 -5.56
CA ALA A 615 38.70 -35.50 -6.04
C ALA A 615 37.94 -34.81 -4.91
N LEU A 616 38.16 -33.51 -4.74
CA LEU A 616 37.48 -32.67 -3.76
C LEU A 616 36.81 -31.51 -4.48
N LEU A 617 35.49 -31.39 -4.32
CA LEU A 617 34.74 -30.18 -4.64
C LEU A 617 34.58 -29.38 -3.34
N ILE A 618 35.13 -28.17 -3.32
CA ILE A 618 35.12 -27.26 -2.17
C ILE A 618 34.16 -26.13 -2.51
N ILE A 619 33.09 -26.00 -1.74
CA ILE A 619 32.06 -24.97 -1.93
C ILE A 619 32.07 -24.07 -0.70
N THR A 620 32.35 -22.79 -0.87
CA THR A 620 32.34 -21.80 0.22
C THR A 620 31.11 -20.92 0.08
N VAL A 621 30.25 -20.94 1.09
CA VAL A 621 29.04 -20.11 1.17
C VAL A 621 29.30 -19.00 2.17
N SER A 622 29.30 -17.74 1.71
CA SER A 622 29.47 -16.55 2.56
C SER A 622 28.18 -15.74 2.55
N GLY A 623 27.60 -15.45 3.71
CA GLY A 623 26.35 -14.71 3.85
C GLY A 623 26.50 -13.43 4.67
N PHE A 624 25.79 -12.39 4.27
CA PHE A 624 25.63 -11.13 5.00
C PHE A 624 24.15 -10.77 5.10
N ASN A 625 23.62 -10.75 6.32
CA ASN A 625 22.23 -10.38 6.56
C ASN A 625 22.08 -8.86 6.69
N THR A 626 21.34 -8.24 5.77
CA THR A 626 21.20 -6.78 5.69
C THR A 626 20.38 -6.20 6.86
N ALA A 627 19.36 -6.92 7.34
CA ALA A 627 18.48 -6.50 8.43
C ALA A 627 19.09 -6.64 9.85
N THR A 628 20.19 -7.38 10.00
CA THR A 628 20.84 -7.66 11.29
C THR A 628 22.33 -7.32 11.35
N GLY A 629 23.00 -7.16 10.20
CA GLY A 629 24.45 -6.98 10.12
C GLY A 629 25.27 -8.26 10.35
N ASN A 630 24.62 -9.41 10.55
CA ASN A 630 25.30 -10.68 10.82
C ASN A 630 26.02 -11.21 9.57
N ARG A 631 27.17 -11.87 9.80
CA ARG A 631 27.92 -12.59 8.77
C ARG A 631 27.95 -14.09 9.08
N THR A 632 27.81 -14.91 8.05
CA THR A 632 28.06 -16.37 8.10
C THR A 632 29.07 -16.76 7.03
N GLN A 633 29.87 -17.78 7.31
CA GLN A 633 30.76 -18.38 6.32
C GLN A 633 30.84 -19.88 6.62
N GLY A 634 30.46 -20.72 5.66
CA GLY A 634 30.47 -22.18 5.80
C GLY A 634 31.14 -22.83 4.60
N LYS A 635 31.95 -23.86 4.85
CA LYS A 635 32.69 -24.60 3.83
C LYS A 635 32.14 -26.01 3.70
N LEU A 636 31.64 -26.38 2.53
CA LEU A 636 31.20 -27.72 2.18
C LEU A 636 32.29 -28.41 1.34
N ASN A 637 32.90 -29.47 1.90
CA ASN A 637 33.85 -30.31 1.19
C ASN A 637 33.16 -31.60 0.75
N LEU A 638 32.99 -31.80 -0.55
CA LEU A 638 32.45 -33.04 -1.13
C LEU A 638 33.61 -33.83 -1.76
N VAL A 639 33.85 -35.04 -1.27
CA VAL A 639 35.08 -35.81 -1.56
C VAL A 639 34.77 -37.17 -2.16
N ASP A 640 35.29 -37.43 -3.36
CA ASP A 640 35.39 -38.77 -3.94
C ASP A 640 36.80 -39.30 -3.67
N LEU A 641 36.94 -40.22 -2.70
CA LEU A 641 38.24 -40.79 -2.36
C LEU A 641 38.68 -41.83 -3.40
N ALA A 642 39.99 -42.06 -3.50
CA ALA A 642 40.56 -43.17 -4.27
C ALA A 642 40.13 -44.56 -3.73
N GLY A 643 40.38 -45.61 -4.51
CA GLY A 643 40.10 -47.01 -4.15
C GLY A 643 40.76 -47.44 -2.83
N SER A 644 39.99 -48.06 -1.95
CA SER A 644 40.47 -48.57 -0.65
C SER A 644 41.03 -50.00 -0.69
N GLU A 645 41.14 -50.61 -1.87
CA GLU A 645 41.64 -51.97 -2.06
C GLU A 645 43.16 -52.10 -1.79
N ARG A 646 43.55 -53.27 -1.28
CA ARG A 646 44.94 -53.54 -0.90
C ARG A 646 45.81 -53.92 -2.10
N ILE A 647 46.97 -53.25 -2.21
CA ILE A 647 48.02 -53.47 -3.23
C ILE A 647 48.42 -54.96 -3.38
N GLY A 648 48.36 -55.75 -2.30
CA GLY A 648 48.75 -57.17 -2.31
C GLY A 648 47.97 -58.08 -3.27
N LYS A 649 46.89 -57.60 -3.89
CA LYS A 649 46.15 -58.31 -4.95
C LYS A 649 46.42 -57.78 -6.37
N SER A 650 47.03 -56.61 -6.55
CA SER A 650 47.05 -55.91 -7.84
C SER A 650 48.18 -56.32 -8.78
N GLY A 651 49.18 -57.07 -8.30
CA GLY A 651 50.34 -57.49 -9.12
C GLY A 651 51.17 -56.33 -9.67
N ALA A 652 51.05 -55.12 -9.10
CA ALA A 652 51.67 -53.92 -9.65
C ALA A 652 53.18 -53.87 -9.41
N GLU A 653 53.95 -53.63 -10.48
CA GLU A 653 55.40 -53.46 -10.44
C GLU A 653 55.82 -52.02 -10.79
N GLY A 654 57.07 -51.65 -10.47
CA GLY A 654 57.70 -50.41 -10.91
C GLY A 654 56.99 -49.13 -10.46
N SER A 655 56.66 -48.24 -11.41
CA SER A 655 55.98 -46.96 -11.14
C SER A 655 54.56 -47.15 -10.60
N ARG A 656 53.81 -48.13 -11.12
CA ARG A 656 52.45 -48.48 -10.64
C ARG A 656 52.45 -48.95 -9.18
N LEU A 657 53.54 -49.57 -8.71
CA LEU A 657 53.68 -49.93 -7.30
C LEU A 657 53.83 -48.69 -6.40
N ARG A 658 54.64 -47.71 -6.82
CA ARG A 658 54.82 -46.44 -6.07
C ARG A 658 53.53 -45.62 -6.04
N GLU A 659 52.82 -45.56 -7.16
CA GLU A 659 51.50 -44.95 -7.31
C GLU A 659 50.49 -45.58 -6.32
N ALA A 660 50.37 -46.92 -6.32
CA ALA A 660 49.51 -47.67 -5.40
C ALA A 660 49.89 -47.47 -3.92
N GLN A 661 51.19 -47.34 -3.62
CA GLN A 661 51.70 -47.03 -2.27
C GLN A 661 51.30 -45.62 -1.82
N CYS A 662 51.38 -44.60 -2.67
CA CYS A 662 50.98 -43.23 -2.35
C CYS A 662 49.47 -43.09 -2.15
N ILE A 663 48.65 -43.80 -2.94
CA ILE A 663 47.20 -43.89 -2.73
C ILE A 663 46.91 -44.48 -1.35
N ASN A 664 47.48 -45.64 -1.04
CA ASN A 664 47.26 -46.30 0.24
C ASN A 664 47.85 -45.53 1.43
N LYS A 665 48.91 -44.73 1.25
CA LYS A 665 49.46 -43.81 2.26
C LYS A 665 48.40 -42.82 2.73
N SER A 666 47.70 -42.17 1.79
CA SER A 666 46.68 -41.16 2.14
C SER A 666 45.47 -41.76 2.90
N LEU A 667 44.99 -42.94 2.50
CA LEU A 667 43.90 -43.64 3.18
C LEU A 667 44.34 -44.25 4.53
N SER A 668 45.62 -44.65 4.65
CA SER A 668 46.19 -45.12 5.91
C SER A 668 46.36 -43.97 6.90
N ALA A 669 46.84 -42.80 6.45
CA ALA A 669 46.90 -41.59 7.25
C ALA A 669 45.50 -41.14 7.73
N LEU A 670 44.47 -41.26 6.87
CA LEU A 670 43.08 -41.03 7.29
C LEU A 670 42.63 -42.04 8.36
N GLY A 671 43.02 -43.31 8.22
CA GLY A 671 42.81 -44.34 9.24
C GLY A 671 43.50 -44.00 10.58
N ASP A 672 44.73 -43.50 10.55
CA ASP A 672 45.49 -43.08 11.73
C ASP A 672 44.87 -41.86 12.41
N VAL A 673 44.41 -40.88 11.64
CA VAL A 673 43.66 -39.70 12.14
C VAL A 673 42.37 -40.12 12.83
N ILE A 674 41.56 -40.98 12.20
CA ILE A 674 40.32 -41.52 12.79
C ILE A 674 40.60 -42.31 14.08
N ASN A 675 41.63 -43.15 14.08
CA ASN A 675 42.05 -43.88 15.28
C ASN A 675 42.50 -42.93 16.40
N ALA A 676 43.25 -41.88 16.07
CA ALA A 676 43.74 -40.88 17.02
C ALA A 676 42.59 -40.06 17.65
N LEU A 677 41.62 -39.64 16.83
CA LEU A 677 40.42 -38.93 17.27
C LEU A 677 39.54 -39.82 18.17
N ARG A 678 39.26 -41.05 17.76
CA ARG A 678 38.46 -42.02 18.55
C ARG A 678 39.06 -42.28 19.94
N SER A 679 40.38 -42.48 20.00
CA SER A 679 41.10 -42.71 21.25
C SER A 679 41.44 -41.40 22.00
N LYS A 680 40.97 -40.25 21.52
CA LYS A 680 41.12 -38.91 22.11
C LYS A 680 42.59 -38.57 22.44
N HIS A 681 43.52 -38.90 21.54
CA HIS A 681 44.93 -38.52 21.67
C HIS A 681 45.11 -37.01 21.62
N SER A 682 46.08 -36.49 22.38
CA SER A 682 46.42 -35.06 22.41
C SER A 682 46.99 -34.52 21.09
N HIS A 683 47.61 -35.38 20.28
CA HIS A 683 48.13 -35.05 18.96
C HIS A 683 47.50 -35.96 17.90
N VAL A 684 46.81 -35.35 16.94
CA VAL A 684 46.19 -36.04 15.79
C VAL A 684 47.06 -35.79 14.55
N PRO A 685 47.52 -36.83 13.82
CA PRO A 685 48.57 -36.70 12.81
C PRO A 685 48.05 -36.24 11.43
N PHE A 686 47.28 -35.15 11.38
CA PHE A 686 46.69 -34.62 10.15
C PHE A 686 47.72 -34.35 9.03
N ARG A 687 48.96 -34.01 9.37
CA ARG A 687 50.04 -33.70 8.42
C ARG A 687 50.66 -34.94 7.72
N ASN A 688 50.25 -36.17 8.06
CA ASN A 688 50.83 -37.38 7.46
C ASN A 688 50.49 -37.56 5.96
N SER A 689 49.40 -36.96 5.49
CA SER A 689 49.02 -36.88 4.08
C SER A 689 48.45 -35.52 3.72
N ARG A 690 48.55 -35.12 2.45
CA ARG A 690 47.86 -33.92 1.94
C ARG A 690 46.35 -34.00 2.09
N LEU A 691 45.75 -35.18 1.94
CA LEU A 691 44.31 -35.39 2.12
C LEU A 691 43.90 -35.08 3.56
N THR A 692 44.55 -35.70 4.54
CA THR A 692 44.23 -35.49 5.96
C THR A 692 44.53 -34.08 6.44
N TYR A 693 45.51 -33.40 5.84
CA TYR A 693 45.80 -32.01 6.18
C TYR A 693 44.72 -31.08 5.61
N LEU A 694 44.30 -31.26 4.36
CA LEU A 694 43.22 -30.46 3.76
C LEU A 694 41.86 -30.68 4.47
N LEU A 695 41.62 -31.90 4.98
CA LEU A 695 40.42 -32.25 5.74
C LEU A 695 40.53 -31.99 7.26
N GLN A 696 41.63 -31.42 7.75
CA GLN A 696 41.82 -31.17 9.19
C GLN A 696 40.66 -30.36 9.78
N ASP A 697 40.27 -29.27 9.13
CA ASP A 697 39.17 -28.40 9.58
C ASP A 697 37.82 -29.10 9.56
N SER A 698 37.64 -30.12 8.71
CA SER A 698 36.41 -30.92 8.61
C SER A 698 36.32 -32.04 9.66
N LEU A 699 37.48 -32.58 10.06
CA LEU A 699 37.62 -33.68 11.02
C LEU A 699 37.99 -33.20 12.43
N SER A 700 37.74 -31.92 12.73
CA SER A 700 37.97 -31.30 14.05
C SER A 700 36.95 -30.19 14.32
N GLY A 701 36.92 -29.68 15.56
CA GLY A 701 36.04 -28.57 15.95
C GLY A 701 34.56 -28.94 16.00
N ASP A 702 33.70 -28.04 15.53
CA ASP A 702 32.25 -28.18 15.42
C ASP A 702 31.77 -28.53 13.99
N SER A 703 32.70 -29.00 13.15
CA SER A 703 32.43 -29.47 11.79
C SER A 703 31.55 -30.72 11.77
N LYS A 704 30.69 -30.80 10.74
CA LYS A 704 29.73 -31.89 10.52
C LYS A 704 30.23 -32.79 9.40
N THR A 705 30.64 -34.00 9.74
CA THR A 705 31.22 -34.95 8.78
C THR A 705 30.28 -36.12 8.52
N LEU A 706 30.16 -36.52 7.26
CA LEU A 706 29.47 -37.73 6.81
C LEU A 706 30.43 -38.60 5.99
N MET A 707 30.63 -39.83 6.44
CA MET A 707 31.23 -40.88 5.63
C MET A 707 30.13 -41.64 4.89
N MET A 708 30.22 -41.71 3.56
CA MET A 708 29.39 -42.57 2.74
C MET A 708 30.20 -43.82 2.33
N VAL A 709 30.06 -44.92 3.06
CA VAL A 709 30.74 -46.18 2.73
C VAL A 709 30.00 -46.91 1.59
N GLN A 710 30.74 -47.25 0.54
CA GLN A 710 30.21 -47.82 -0.70
C GLN A 710 30.69 -49.27 -0.82
N VAL A 711 29.74 -50.22 -0.89
CA VAL A 711 30.05 -51.65 -0.90
C VAL A 711 29.43 -52.37 -2.11
N SER A 712 30.17 -53.33 -2.64
CA SER A 712 29.66 -54.27 -3.63
C SER A 712 28.97 -55.45 -2.92
N PRO A 713 27.79 -55.91 -3.41
CA PRO A 713 27.10 -57.08 -2.87
C PRO A 713 27.72 -58.43 -3.29
N LEU A 714 28.71 -58.42 -4.21
CA LEU A 714 29.20 -59.63 -4.87
C LEU A 714 30.21 -60.44 -4.04
N PRO A 715 30.23 -61.78 -4.19
CA PRO A 715 31.14 -62.67 -3.45
C PRO A 715 32.63 -62.34 -3.67
N SER A 716 33.02 -62.02 -4.92
CA SER A 716 34.38 -61.65 -5.32
C SER A 716 34.95 -60.46 -4.54
N ASN A 717 34.07 -59.51 -4.18
CA ASN A 717 34.40 -58.25 -3.51
C ASN A 717 34.27 -58.32 -1.97
N MET A 718 33.75 -59.42 -1.40
CA MET A 718 33.40 -59.49 0.03
C MET A 718 34.55 -59.20 0.99
N SER A 719 35.81 -59.50 0.65
CA SER A 719 36.94 -59.16 1.54
C SER A 719 37.14 -57.66 1.70
N GLU A 720 36.93 -56.88 0.64
CA GLU A 720 37.07 -55.42 0.66
C GLU A 720 35.80 -54.75 1.21
N SER A 721 34.61 -55.27 0.91
CA SER A 721 33.35 -54.85 1.56
C SER A 721 33.43 -55.02 3.09
N VAL A 722 33.92 -56.15 3.60
CA VAL A 722 34.16 -56.36 5.04
C VAL A 722 35.22 -55.39 5.59
N CYS A 723 36.29 -55.09 4.85
CA CYS A 723 37.29 -54.10 5.30
C CYS A 723 36.69 -52.69 5.39
N SER A 724 35.87 -52.32 4.42
CA SER A 724 35.20 -51.01 4.33
C SER A 724 34.18 -50.82 5.45
N LEU A 725 33.32 -51.81 5.69
CA LEU A 725 32.34 -51.78 6.78
C LEU A 725 33.01 -51.77 8.17
N LYS A 726 34.10 -52.52 8.35
CA LYS A 726 34.91 -52.44 9.59
C LYS A 726 35.58 -51.08 9.79
N PHE A 727 35.91 -50.35 8.73
CA PHE A 727 36.43 -48.98 8.84
C PHE A 727 35.30 -48.01 9.18
N ALA A 728 34.16 -48.11 8.49
CA ALA A 728 32.94 -47.37 8.76
C ALA A 728 32.52 -47.43 10.25
N GLN A 729 32.50 -48.62 10.87
CA GLN A 729 32.23 -48.77 12.32
C GLN A 729 33.27 -48.06 13.23
N ARG A 730 34.55 -47.96 12.80
CA ARG A 730 35.56 -47.20 13.56
C ARG A 730 35.35 -45.70 13.42
N VAL A 731 34.89 -45.23 12.27
CA VAL A 731 34.56 -43.81 12.01
C VAL A 731 33.33 -43.38 12.81
N ARG A 732 32.27 -44.21 12.85
CA ARG A 732 31.03 -43.95 13.62
C ARG A 732 31.27 -43.78 15.13
N SER A 733 32.30 -44.43 15.68
CA SER A 733 32.66 -44.31 17.09
C SER A 733 33.53 -43.08 17.44
N VAL A 734 33.74 -42.15 16.50
CA VAL A 734 34.48 -40.91 16.76
C VAL A 734 33.56 -39.80 17.24
N GLU A 735 33.79 -39.33 18.48
CA GLU A 735 33.20 -38.10 18.99
C GLU A 735 34.15 -36.92 18.74
N LEU A 736 33.80 -35.99 17.84
CA LEU A 736 34.53 -34.73 17.71
C LEU A 736 34.29 -33.87 18.96
N SER A 737 35.34 -33.61 19.73
CA SER A 737 35.28 -32.74 20.90
C SER A 737 35.10 -31.30 20.47
N SER A 738 33.99 -30.69 20.90
CA SER A 738 33.77 -29.24 20.72
C SER A 738 34.85 -28.48 21.48
N SER A 739 35.86 -28.00 20.76
CA SER A 739 36.84 -27.04 21.30
C SER A 739 36.07 -25.85 21.86
N SER A 740 36.32 -25.50 23.12
CA SER A 740 35.66 -24.37 23.76
C SER A 740 36.07 -23.08 23.05
N SER A 741 35.18 -22.60 22.18
CA SER A 741 35.38 -21.39 21.41
C SER A 741 35.52 -20.20 22.36
N ARG A 742 36.77 -19.77 22.58
CA ARG A 742 37.06 -18.43 23.08
C ARG A 742 36.55 -17.47 22.01
N LYS A 743 35.36 -16.93 22.22
CA LYS A 743 34.80 -15.88 21.36
C LYS A 743 35.78 -14.71 21.36
N HIS A 744 36.42 -14.48 20.22
CA HIS A 744 37.11 -13.23 19.95
C HIS A 744 36.05 -12.20 19.55
N GLU A 745 35.50 -11.50 20.54
CA GLU A 745 34.76 -10.26 20.29
C GLU A 745 35.79 -9.16 20.00
N ASN A 746 35.90 -8.79 18.72
CA ASN A 746 36.77 -7.68 18.32
C ASN A 746 36.16 -6.36 18.78
N SER A 747 36.84 -5.70 19.73
CA SER A 747 36.43 -4.43 20.31
C SER A 747 36.95 -3.25 19.49
N SER A 748 36.06 -2.54 18.81
CA SER A 748 36.34 -1.21 18.27
C SER A 748 35.08 -0.36 18.08
N THR A 749 34.58 0.24 19.16
CA THR A 749 34.28 1.69 19.29
C THR A 749 33.56 1.97 20.61
N SER A 750 33.81 3.15 21.17
CA SER A 750 33.39 3.54 22.52
C SER A 750 32.08 4.34 22.53
N SER A 751 31.05 3.82 23.22
CA SER A 751 30.09 4.63 24.00
C SER A 751 29.20 3.74 24.86
N SER A 752 29.07 4.08 26.15
CA SER A 752 28.13 3.45 27.10
C SER A 752 26.68 3.78 26.73
N PRO A 753 25.66 2.98 27.13
CA PRO A 753 25.21 3.01 28.54
C PRO A 753 24.65 1.71 29.15
N THR A 754 24.61 1.73 30.50
CA THR A 754 23.66 1.07 31.42
C THR A 754 23.36 -0.44 31.32
N HIS A 755 23.77 -1.13 32.38
CA HIS A 755 23.25 -2.43 32.82
C HIS A 755 21.72 -2.41 32.98
N ASP A 756 21.05 -3.46 32.50
CA ASP A 756 19.87 -4.01 33.18
C ASP A 756 19.87 -5.53 32.98
N SER A 757 20.01 -6.28 34.07
CA SER A 757 20.19 -7.74 34.04
C SER A 757 19.00 -8.41 34.73
N VAL A 758 18.09 -8.95 33.94
CA VAL A 758 16.97 -9.76 34.45
C VAL A 758 17.38 -11.23 34.39
N GLU A 759 17.64 -11.82 35.55
CA GLU A 759 17.82 -13.26 35.71
C GLU A 759 16.52 -14.00 35.36
N LEU A 760 16.63 -15.14 34.68
CA LEU A 760 15.52 -16.01 34.32
C LEU A 760 15.58 -17.26 35.20
N ASP A 761 14.85 -17.23 36.31
CA ASP A 761 14.64 -18.37 37.18
C ASP A 761 13.79 -19.44 36.49
N SER A 762 14.09 -20.72 36.74
CA SER A 762 13.51 -21.87 36.03
C SER A 762 12.92 -22.88 37.02
N PRO A 763 11.59 -23.14 37.02
CA PRO A 763 10.99 -24.07 37.95
C PRO A 763 11.28 -25.54 37.58
N PRO A 764 11.50 -26.44 38.56
CA PRO A 764 11.79 -27.84 38.31
C PRO A 764 10.53 -28.64 37.95
N VAL A 765 10.62 -29.48 36.91
CA VAL A 765 9.55 -30.41 36.50
C VAL A 765 9.76 -31.76 37.19
N THR A 766 8.77 -32.22 37.95
CA THR A 766 8.70 -33.59 38.48
C THR A 766 7.81 -34.49 37.61
N PRO A 767 8.17 -35.77 37.39
CA PRO A 767 7.41 -36.66 36.51
C PRO A 767 6.19 -37.29 37.20
N VAL A 768 5.09 -37.43 36.45
CA VAL A 768 3.85 -38.11 36.89
C VAL A 768 3.78 -39.51 36.25
N PRO A 769 3.60 -40.61 37.03
CA PRO A 769 3.42 -41.96 36.49
C PRO A 769 1.96 -42.28 36.13
N LEU A 770 1.76 -43.13 35.12
CA LEU A 770 0.46 -43.71 34.75
C LEU A 770 0.04 -44.85 35.70
N PRO A 771 -1.27 -45.04 35.97
CA PRO A 771 -1.74 -46.07 36.89
C PRO A 771 -1.92 -47.45 36.22
N ILE A 772 -1.39 -48.50 36.86
CA ILE A 772 -1.70 -49.91 36.55
C ILE A 772 -2.77 -50.42 37.55
N SER A 773 -3.65 -51.30 37.06
CA SER A 773 -4.80 -51.85 37.78
C SER A 773 -4.46 -52.77 38.96
N ARG A 774 -5.32 -52.74 39.99
CA ARG A 774 -5.26 -53.53 41.23
C ARG A 774 -5.26 -55.06 41.04
N ALA A 775 -4.55 -55.75 41.91
CA ALA A 775 -5.06 -56.94 42.64
C ALA A 775 -4.25 -57.20 43.93
N SER A 776 -4.93 -57.47 45.06
CA SER A 776 -4.49 -58.23 46.26
C SER A 776 -3.11 -57.96 46.94
N SER A 777 -2.93 -58.02 48.27
CA SER A 777 -3.84 -58.18 49.42
C SER A 777 -3.05 -58.08 50.73
N ALA A 778 -3.74 -57.70 51.82
CA ALA A 778 -3.40 -57.97 53.23
C ALA A 778 -2.15 -57.31 53.88
N GLY A 779 -2.41 -56.58 54.97
CA GLY A 779 -1.77 -56.92 56.25
C GLY A 779 -0.96 -55.82 56.95
N SER A 780 -1.52 -55.30 58.06
CA SER A 780 -0.77 -54.88 59.27
C SER A 780 0.11 -53.60 59.15
N THR A 781 0.26 -52.73 60.16
CA THR A 781 -0.30 -52.58 61.52
C THR A 781 0.11 -51.19 62.05
N LEU A 782 -0.71 -50.56 62.92
CA LEU A 782 -0.35 -49.73 64.09
C LEU A 782 0.66 -48.54 63.93
N SER A 783 0.53 -47.38 64.59
CA SER A 783 -0.51 -46.85 65.49
C SER A 783 -0.25 -45.37 65.83
N SER A 784 -1.29 -44.66 66.31
CA SER A 784 -1.25 -43.62 67.37
C SER A 784 -0.29 -42.40 67.22
N ALA A 785 -0.79 -41.18 66.98
CA ALA A 785 -1.28 -40.22 68.02
C ALA A 785 -0.18 -39.26 68.52
N SER A 786 -0.41 -38.01 68.97
CA SER A 786 -1.55 -37.07 68.87
C SER A 786 -1.14 -35.68 69.44
N ARG A 787 -2.00 -34.65 69.28
CA ARG A 787 -2.11 -33.42 70.12
C ARG A 787 -1.05 -32.29 70.03
N THR A 788 -1.42 -31.28 69.25
CA THR A 788 -1.61 -29.83 69.58
C THR A 788 -1.57 -29.36 71.07
N PRO A 789 -1.59 -28.03 71.39
CA PRO A 789 -0.92 -26.85 70.79
C PRO A 789 -0.44 -25.78 71.84
N SER A 790 -0.15 -24.54 71.40
CA SER A 790 -0.04 -23.27 72.19
C SER A 790 1.27 -23.03 72.98
N SER A 791 1.75 -21.80 73.29
CA SER A 791 1.53 -20.46 72.70
C SER A 791 2.58 -19.42 73.21
N SER A 792 2.68 -18.29 72.50
CA SER A 792 2.93 -16.92 73.05
C SER A 792 4.35 -16.33 73.25
N ARG A 793 4.42 -15.02 72.93
CA ARG A 793 5.11 -13.88 73.61
C ARG A 793 6.59 -13.47 73.34
N ARG A 794 6.68 -12.32 72.66
CA ARG A 794 7.28 -11.01 73.07
C ARG A 794 8.80 -10.79 73.20
N ARG A 795 9.22 -9.64 72.61
CA ARG A 795 10.28 -8.67 73.04
C ARG A 795 11.75 -9.14 72.96
N SER A 796 12.78 -8.29 72.77
CA SER A 796 12.85 -6.87 72.35
C SER A 796 14.30 -6.37 72.16
N GLN A 797 14.49 -5.41 71.24
CA GLN A 797 15.44 -4.27 71.29
C GLN A 797 16.97 -4.46 71.12
N SER A 798 17.56 -3.32 70.71
CA SER A 798 18.99 -2.90 70.71
C SER A 798 19.85 -3.26 69.49
N GLN A 799 20.72 -2.37 68.96
CA GLN A 799 20.92 -0.91 69.17
C GLN A 799 21.80 -0.27 68.05
N LEU A 800 21.68 1.07 67.87
CA LEU A 800 22.73 2.07 67.49
C LEU A 800 23.51 1.90 66.15
N SER A 801 23.31 2.77 65.14
CA SER A 801 23.84 4.16 64.92
C SER A 801 25.31 4.20 64.45
N THR A 802 25.73 4.94 63.42
CA THR A 802 25.61 6.40 63.13
C THR A 802 25.73 6.66 61.61
N GLY A 803 25.05 7.64 60.98
CA GLY A 803 25.50 9.05 60.79
C GLY A 803 26.48 9.20 59.60
N THR A 804 26.57 10.27 58.78
CA THR A 804 25.90 11.59 58.62
C THR A 804 26.41 12.16 57.26
N ARG A 805 25.65 12.78 56.32
CA ARG A 805 25.18 14.20 56.30
C ARG A 805 24.37 14.52 55.00
N CYS A 806 23.99 15.79 54.88
CA CYS A 806 23.40 16.56 53.75
C CYS A 806 24.34 16.70 52.51
N SER A 807 23.96 17.30 51.35
CA SER A 807 23.03 18.43 51.11
C SER A 807 22.48 18.56 49.68
N GLU A 808 21.41 19.35 49.54
CA GLU A 808 20.70 19.75 48.31
C GLU A 808 21.35 20.95 47.57
N VAL A 809 20.66 21.40 46.49
CA VAL A 809 20.81 22.66 45.71
C VAL A 809 21.95 22.61 44.69
N THR A 810 21.71 22.78 43.38
CA THR A 810 20.89 23.81 42.70
C THR A 810 20.22 23.26 41.44
#